data_AF-A0A914IYE9-F1
#
_entry.id   AF-A0A914IYE9-F1
#
_cell.length_a   1.000
_cell.length_b   1.000
_cell.length_c   1.000
_cell.angle_alpha   90.00
_cell.angle_beta   90.00
_cell.angle_gamma   90.00
#
_symmetry.space_group_name_H-M   'P 1'
#
loop_
_entity.id
_entity.type
_entity.pdbx_description
1 polymer ?
#
loop_
_entity_poly.entity_id
_entity_poly.type
_entity_poly.pdbx_seq_one_letter_code
_entity_poly.pdbx_strand_id
1 'polypeptide(L)'
;MEIIFSYVHGGEFAYGSPLQFSQETIIDNYNNGSRNVVFVTAAFRQAIFGYIRGKKILTTKNVEGYAFLSIPIAETPTGNLRFKAPISRKPWEGIINTTDYTVACYWNSSKTSYYSSDFKMDEDCLQVNVFTNKNCLKNGNCSVTFYVHGGEFAYGSPLQFSQETIIDNYNNGSRNVVFVTAAFRQAMFGVMNLNWKLNLSMDMNAGLHDIVHAMKWVKSEIATFGGDPNRLTIMGHSGGGSLVKLLAMSPKSKSMVNQVIAMSAAADLVLVRDKNQRVSRKNAKEIGCANFDIYDKQWDDLQQVENVLTCLRNKTAKEISEIQPIVEPDFMFISVARDSGPNAIIPDSFEEMESKMNPIPILSGTVSKEFLDAKSTVNDGVFVDQTELYYWCQRALQLVGYYDASDKVILDCMKEYNRTSKSMYTLDDPEIYVPTRVFAEDQTKRGGHVFLYEYSYPDIGGAYIRGPNSPPYTPDESPHHAQELAYIVGQHAGYFTPKDDQIQYLLTGILVDFMNNGTPVVVNRTWPAFEPNLGNYYEIDFPDPTLESPGIKNGYHQQAYNFWHKFIPTVAGNKTIPQSEEELLFQDKVETITEIPHSHSGQRKNDGLGLNWAIAFWIGAFIIVLLAISHAITCCKLKTKKSEYQSL
;
A
#
# COMPACT_ATOMS: atom_id res chain seq x y z
N MET A 1 -30.85 -32.70 14.39
CA MET A 1 -30.67 -33.98 13.67
C MET A 1 -32.04 -34.37 13.15
N GLU A 2 -32.14 -34.76 11.87
CA GLU A 2 -33.38 -34.97 11.09
C GLU A 2 -34.01 -33.69 10.50
N ILE A 3 -33.46 -33.22 9.38
CA ILE A 3 -34.09 -32.77 8.11
C ILE A 3 -32.93 -32.33 7.19
N ILE A 4 -31.96 -33.23 6.93
CA ILE A 4 -30.93 -33.05 5.89
C ILE A 4 -30.52 -34.45 5.43
N PHE A 5 -31.35 -35.18 4.66
CA PHE A 5 -30.88 -36.42 4.03
C PHE A 5 -31.62 -36.84 2.74
N SER A 6 -32.40 -35.96 2.10
CA SER A 6 -33.16 -36.34 0.89
C SER A 6 -32.66 -35.76 -0.43
N TYR A 7 -31.47 -35.15 -0.50
CA TYR A 7 -30.90 -34.63 -1.76
C TYR A 7 -29.49 -35.13 -2.09
N VAL A 8 -29.08 -36.27 -1.52
CA VAL A 8 -27.78 -36.89 -1.81
C VAL A 8 -27.98 -38.35 -2.20
N HIS A 9 -28.65 -38.62 -3.31
CA HIS A 9 -28.50 -39.89 -4.03
C HIS A 9 -28.91 -39.73 -5.50
N GLY A 10 -27.96 -40.00 -6.40
CA GLY A 10 -28.23 -40.26 -7.81
C GLY A 10 -28.11 -39.04 -8.73
N GLY A 11 -26.88 -38.59 -8.99
CA GLY A 11 -26.60 -37.69 -10.10
C GLY A 11 -25.11 -37.41 -10.17
N GLU A 12 -24.45 -37.84 -11.25
CA GLU A 12 -23.09 -37.42 -11.57
C GLU A 12 -23.06 -35.88 -11.62
N PHE A 13 -22.36 -35.25 -10.67
CA PHE A 13 -22.09 -33.82 -10.70
C PHE A 13 -21.06 -33.56 -11.79
N ALA A 14 -21.54 -33.22 -12.99
CA ALA A 14 -20.68 -32.75 -14.06
C ALA A 14 -20.07 -31.40 -13.69
N TYR A 15 -18.77 -31.26 -13.95
CA TYR A 15 -18.04 -30.00 -13.87
C TYR A 15 -18.79 -28.92 -14.67
N GLY A 16 -19.28 -27.86 -14.01
CA GLY A 16 -20.14 -26.84 -14.63
C GLY A 16 -21.65 -26.95 -14.39
N SER A 17 -22.10 -27.69 -13.37
CA SER A 17 -23.53 -27.81 -13.01
C SER A 17 -24.17 -26.45 -12.57
N PRO A 18 -25.47 -26.22 -12.82
CA PRO A 18 -26.13 -24.91 -12.67
C PRO A 18 -26.25 -24.46 -11.20
N LEU A 19 -26.22 -23.14 -10.99
CA LEU A 19 -26.44 -22.47 -9.71
C LEU A 19 -27.60 -23.06 -8.91
N GLN A 20 -27.34 -23.51 -7.68
CA GLN A 20 -28.38 -23.78 -6.69
C GLN A 20 -28.39 -22.69 -5.62
N PHE A 21 -29.57 -22.12 -5.37
CA PHE A 21 -29.82 -21.14 -4.31
C PHE A 21 -30.65 -21.81 -3.20
N SER A 22 -30.25 -21.64 -1.94
CA SER A 22 -31.10 -21.95 -0.79
C SER A 22 -31.23 -20.72 0.11
N GLN A 23 -32.45 -20.43 0.57
CA GLN A 23 -32.75 -19.27 1.40
C GLN A 23 -32.60 -19.66 2.87
N GLU A 24 -31.71 -18.98 3.60
CA GLU A 24 -31.65 -18.98 5.06
C GLU A 24 -31.73 -17.52 5.54
N THR A 25 -32.37 -17.26 6.69
CA THR A 25 -32.49 -15.90 7.25
C THR A 25 -31.57 -15.80 8.45
N ILE A 26 -30.58 -14.92 8.41
CA ILE A 26 -29.71 -14.60 9.55
C ILE A 26 -30.00 -13.15 9.95
N ILE A 27 -30.33 -12.95 11.23
CA ILE A 27 -30.49 -11.63 11.85
C ILE A 27 -29.22 -11.38 12.66
N ASP A 28 -28.35 -10.48 12.20
CA ASP A 28 -27.18 -10.08 12.97
C ASP A 28 -27.55 -8.99 13.98
N ASN A 29 -27.28 -9.22 15.27
CA ASN A 29 -27.49 -8.26 16.34
C ASN A 29 -26.13 -7.68 16.76
N TYR A 30 -25.84 -6.43 16.37
CA TYR A 30 -24.82 -5.63 17.05
C TYR A 30 -25.34 -4.23 17.39
N ASN A 31 -25.14 -3.84 18.64
CA ASN A 31 -25.62 -2.60 19.25
C ASN A 31 -24.87 -1.36 18.75
N ASN A 32 -25.51 -0.53 17.92
CA ASN A 32 -25.68 0.91 18.14
C ASN A 32 -26.52 1.53 17.00
N GLY A 33 -27.80 1.79 17.26
CA GLY A 33 -28.58 2.84 16.58
C GLY A 33 -29.13 2.61 15.16
N SER A 34 -28.64 1.65 14.37
CA SER A 34 -29.17 1.40 13.01
C SER A 34 -29.44 -0.08 12.78
N ARG A 35 -30.71 -0.47 12.56
CA ARG A 35 -31.06 -1.85 12.20
C ARG A 35 -30.74 -2.08 10.72
N ASN A 36 -29.62 -2.71 10.42
CA ASN A 36 -29.32 -3.23 9.08
C ASN A 36 -29.75 -4.69 9.00
N VAL A 37 -30.73 -4.99 8.15
CA VAL A 37 -31.16 -6.37 7.87
C VAL A 37 -30.47 -6.83 6.59
N VAL A 38 -29.49 -7.73 6.71
CA VAL A 38 -28.81 -8.36 5.56
C VAL A 38 -29.49 -9.70 5.25
N PHE A 39 -30.09 -9.83 4.07
CA PHE A 39 -30.68 -11.11 3.64
C PHE A 39 -29.59 -12.01 3.01
N VAL A 40 -29.09 -12.97 3.79
CA VAL A 40 -28.05 -13.91 3.34
C VAL A 40 -28.68 -15.14 2.67
N THR A 41 -28.76 -15.16 1.34
CA THR A 41 -29.09 -16.40 0.60
C THR A 41 -27.81 -17.18 0.32
N ALA A 42 -27.76 -18.47 0.62
CA ALA A 42 -26.58 -19.30 0.37
C ALA A 42 -26.40 -19.54 -1.15
N ALA A 43 -25.16 -19.42 -1.63
CA ALA A 43 -24.77 -19.71 -3.01
C ALA A 43 -23.74 -20.85 -3.03
N PHE A 44 -24.07 -22.00 -3.61
CA PHE A 44 -23.15 -23.16 -3.66
C PHE A 44 -22.38 -23.19 -4.97
N ARG A 45 -21.07 -23.50 -4.92
CA ARG A 45 -20.22 -23.73 -6.10
C ARG A 45 -19.33 -24.93 -5.89
N GLN A 46 -19.00 -25.59 -7.00
CA GLN A 46 -17.94 -26.59 -7.06
C GLN A 46 -16.68 -25.91 -7.60
N ALA A 47 -15.71 -25.63 -6.73
CA ALA A 47 -14.38 -25.16 -7.13
C ALA A 47 -13.47 -26.37 -7.46
N ILE A 48 -12.29 -26.14 -8.09
CA ILE A 48 -11.34 -27.22 -8.46
C ILE A 48 -11.00 -28.15 -7.31
N PHE A 49 -11.01 -27.63 -6.08
CA PHE A 49 -10.61 -28.35 -4.88
C PHE A 49 -11.80 -28.91 -4.08
N GLY A 50 -13.04 -28.54 -4.38
CA GLY A 50 -14.21 -29.03 -3.65
C GLY A 50 -15.37 -28.04 -3.61
N TYR A 51 -16.42 -28.38 -2.86
CA TYR A 51 -17.61 -27.54 -2.78
C TYR A 51 -17.42 -26.40 -1.79
N ILE A 52 -17.94 -25.23 -2.14
CA ILE A 52 -17.94 -24.01 -1.32
C ILE A 52 -19.34 -23.40 -1.21
N ARG A 53 -19.61 -22.73 -0.10
CA ARG A 53 -20.83 -21.94 0.14
C ARG A 53 -20.47 -20.47 0.28
N GLY A 54 -20.83 -19.65 -0.69
CA GLY A 54 -20.79 -18.19 -0.61
C GLY A 54 -22.10 -17.60 -0.09
N LYS A 55 -22.15 -16.26 -0.05
CA LYS A 55 -23.33 -15.49 0.35
C LYS A 55 -23.81 -14.54 -0.74
N LYS A 56 -25.12 -14.34 -0.78
CA LYS A 56 -25.76 -13.19 -1.41
C LYS A 56 -25.68 -11.99 -0.46
N ILE A 57 -25.37 -10.82 -0.99
CA ILE A 57 -25.35 -9.54 -0.26
C ILE A 57 -26.32 -8.59 -0.96
N LEU A 58 -27.15 -7.92 -0.18
CA LEU A 58 -27.91 -6.74 -0.59
C LEU A 58 -27.29 -5.55 0.13
N THR A 59 -26.67 -4.65 -0.63
CA THR A 59 -26.00 -3.48 -0.06
C THR A 59 -27.00 -2.45 0.43
N THR A 60 -26.53 -1.51 1.24
CA THR A 60 -27.30 -0.34 1.68
C THR A 60 -27.82 0.52 0.52
N LYS A 61 -27.21 0.42 -0.67
CA LYS A 61 -27.65 1.08 -1.91
C LYS A 61 -28.64 0.27 -2.74
N ASN A 62 -29.21 -0.81 -2.18
CA ASN A 62 -30.09 -1.76 -2.85
C ASN A 62 -29.43 -2.47 -4.05
N VAL A 63 -28.11 -2.66 -4.02
CA VAL A 63 -27.40 -3.43 -5.03
C VAL A 63 -27.31 -4.88 -4.59
N GLU A 64 -27.68 -5.81 -5.47
CA GLU A 64 -27.59 -7.25 -5.24
C GLU A 64 -26.29 -7.82 -5.84
N GLY A 65 -25.46 -8.43 -5.00
CA GLY A 65 -24.24 -9.13 -5.40
C GLY A 65 -24.04 -10.47 -4.68
N TYR A 66 -22.98 -11.18 -5.06
CA TYR A 66 -22.57 -12.44 -4.45
C TYR A 66 -21.11 -12.38 -4.06
N ALA A 67 -20.78 -12.90 -2.88
CA ALA A 67 -19.43 -12.98 -2.37
C ALA A 67 -19.08 -14.41 -1.96
N PHE A 68 -17.88 -14.84 -2.33
CA PHE A 68 -17.24 -16.07 -1.88
C PHE A 68 -15.92 -15.67 -1.24
N LEU A 69 -15.87 -15.68 0.08
CA LEU A 69 -14.80 -15.09 0.87
C LEU A 69 -13.91 -16.19 1.46
N SER A 70 -12.62 -15.90 1.56
CA SER A 70 -11.65 -16.76 2.23
C SER A 70 -11.58 -18.19 1.63
N ILE A 71 -11.64 -18.31 0.31
CA ILE A 71 -11.46 -19.59 -0.40
C ILE A 71 -9.98 -20.01 -0.28
N PRO A 72 -9.65 -21.15 0.36
CA PRO A 72 -8.27 -21.59 0.49
C PRO A 72 -7.72 -22.09 -0.86
N ILE A 73 -6.57 -21.56 -1.28
CA ILE A 73 -5.97 -21.90 -2.58
C ILE A 73 -4.60 -22.58 -2.46
N ALA A 74 -4.01 -22.59 -1.27
CA ALA A 74 -2.73 -23.24 -0.99
C ALA A 74 -2.78 -24.05 0.31
N GLU A 75 -1.90 -25.06 0.40
CA GLU A 75 -1.58 -25.71 1.66
C GLU A 75 -1.05 -24.69 2.66
N THR A 76 -1.33 -24.92 3.94
CA THR A 76 -0.91 -24.04 5.02
C THR A 76 0.63 -23.90 5.04
N PRO A 77 1.19 -22.69 4.89
CA PRO A 77 2.63 -22.45 4.77
C PRO A 77 3.37 -22.49 6.12
N THR A 78 3.11 -23.50 6.95
CA THR A 78 3.73 -23.71 8.27
C THR A 78 4.82 -24.79 8.24
N GLY A 79 5.61 -24.88 9.32
CA GLY A 79 6.67 -25.89 9.45
C GLY A 79 7.64 -25.87 8.29
N ASN A 80 7.79 -27.00 7.59
CA ASN A 80 8.70 -27.14 6.44
C ASN A 80 8.26 -26.35 5.20
N LEU A 81 7.01 -25.87 5.14
CA LEU A 81 6.50 -25.00 4.08
C LEU A 81 6.66 -23.51 4.41
N ARG A 82 7.01 -23.16 5.65
CA ARG A 82 7.33 -21.78 6.01
C ARG A 82 8.54 -21.31 5.21
N PHE A 83 8.43 -20.11 4.66
CA PHE A 83 9.37 -19.46 3.75
C PHE A 83 9.58 -20.17 2.39
N LYS A 84 8.71 -21.10 2.00
CA LYS A 84 8.73 -21.70 0.66
C LYS A 84 7.63 -21.13 -0.22
N ALA A 85 7.77 -21.27 -1.53
CA ALA A 85 6.71 -21.04 -2.49
C ALA A 85 5.45 -21.86 -2.11
N PRO A 86 4.24 -21.33 -2.34
CA PRO A 86 3.00 -21.99 -1.96
C PRO A 86 2.81 -23.27 -2.80
N ILE A 87 2.17 -24.25 -2.18
CA ILE A 87 1.76 -25.49 -2.84
C ILE A 87 0.24 -25.44 -2.96
N SER A 88 -0.31 -25.79 -4.13
CA SER A 88 -1.76 -25.86 -4.34
C SER A 88 -2.46 -26.65 -3.24
N ARG A 89 -3.61 -26.15 -2.77
CA ARG A 89 -4.44 -26.86 -1.80
C ARG A 89 -4.82 -28.23 -2.34
N LYS A 90 -4.82 -29.25 -1.49
CA LYS A 90 -5.40 -30.55 -1.82
C LYS A 90 -6.92 -30.44 -1.90
N PRO A 91 -7.57 -31.26 -2.75
CA PRO A 91 -9.02 -31.37 -2.72
C PRO A 91 -9.53 -31.72 -1.33
N TRP A 92 -10.69 -31.18 -0.96
CA TRP A 92 -11.38 -31.48 0.29
C TRP A 92 -12.72 -32.16 0.04
N GLU A 93 -13.18 -32.91 1.03
CA GLU A 93 -14.53 -33.48 1.05
C GLU A 93 -15.52 -32.51 1.74
N GLY A 94 -16.80 -32.59 1.35
CA GLY A 94 -17.84 -31.75 1.91
C GLY A 94 -17.84 -30.31 1.35
N ILE A 95 -18.49 -29.41 2.10
CA ILE A 95 -18.71 -28.01 1.71
C ILE A 95 -17.97 -27.10 2.70
N ILE A 96 -17.03 -26.28 2.21
CA ILE A 96 -16.41 -25.23 3.02
C ILE A 96 -17.30 -23.98 3.03
N ASN A 97 -17.49 -23.39 4.21
CA ASN A 97 -18.23 -22.14 4.34
C ASN A 97 -17.33 -20.94 4.03
N THR A 98 -17.61 -20.25 2.93
CA THR A 98 -16.85 -19.12 2.38
C THR A 98 -17.71 -17.84 2.42
N THR A 99 -18.38 -17.60 3.54
CA THR A 99 -19.32 -16.48 3.71
C THR A 99 -18.69 -15.26 4.34
N ASP A 100 -17.54 -15.40 5.00
CA ASP A 100 -16.94 -14.36 5.83
C ASP A 100 -15.44 -14.31 5.63
N TYR A 101 -14.88 -13.12 5.82
CA TYR A 101 -13.45 -12.93 5.96
C TYR A 101 -12.96 -13.65 7.22
N THR A 102 -11.93 -14.50 7.08
CA THR A 102 -11.46 -15.37 8.18
C THR A 102 -10.23 -14.81 8.90
N VAL A 103 -9.08 -14.77 8.20
CA VAL A 103 -7.77 -14.45 8.77
C VAL A 103 -6.92 -13.64 7.80
N ALA A 104 -6.12 -12.70 8.32
CA ALA A 104 -5.06 -12.02 7.59
C ALA A 104 -3.74 -12.80 7.73
N CYS A 105 -2.81 -12.60 6.78
CA CYS A 105 -1.43 -13.06 6.98
C CYS A 105 -0.75 -12.26 8.08
N TYR A 106 0.23 -12.86 8.76
CA TYR A 106 0.97 -12.21 9.83
C TYR A 106 1.80 -11.01 9.34
N TRP A 107 1.63 -9.89 10.05
CA TRP A 107 2.48 -8.71 10.01
C TRP A 107 2.30 -7.93 11.31
N ASN A 108 3.27 -7.09 11.67
CA ASN A 108 3.16 -6.18 12.80
C ASN A 108 4.02 -4.94 12.55
N SER A 109 3.49 -3.99 11.78
CA SER A 109 4.24 -2.83 11.34
C SER A 109 3.89 -1.58 12.15
N SER A 110 4.90 -0.79 12.48
CA SER A 110 4.77 0.55 13.06
C SER A 110 4.48 1.65 12.01
N LYS A 111 4.48 1.30 10.72
CA LYS A 111 4.32 2.23 9.59
C LYS A 111 2.88 2.36 9.06
N THR A 112 1.91 1.80 9.77
CA THR A 112 0.50 1.81 9.35
C THR A 112 -0.40 2.36 10.47
N SER A 113 -1.54 2.92 10.09
CA SER A 113 -2.57 3.33 11.05
C SER A 113 -3.44 2.16 11.53
N TYR A 114 -3.35 1.00 10.87
CA TYR A 114 -3.96 -0.23 11.33
C TYR A 114 -3.10 -0.91 12.38
N TYR A 115 -3.72 -1.41 13.44
CA TYR A 115 -3.03 -2.27 14.39
C TYR A 115 -3.12 -3.73 13.94
N SER A 116 -2.07 -4.51 14.17
CA SER A 116 -2.12 -5.96 13.93
C SER A 116 -3.24 -6.64 14.73
N SER A 117 -3.57 -6.08 15.90
CA SER A 117 -4.70 -6.51 16.74
C SER A 117 -6.08 -6.26 16.13
N ASP A 118 -6.19 -5.42 15.09
CA ASP A 118 -7.45 -5.19 14.38
C ASP A 118 -7.83 -6.38 13.49
N PHE A 119 -6.89 -7.30 13.26
CA PHE A 119 -7.09 -8.49 12.44
C PHE A 119 -6.88 -9.77 13.24
N LYS A 120 -7.71 -10.77 12.97
CA LYS A 120 -7.37 -12.15 13.30
C LYS A 120 -6.29 -12.61 12.32
N MET A 121 -5.08 -12.93 12.82
CA MET A 121 -3.96 -13.37 11.99
C MET A 121 -3.67 -14.86 12.16
N ASP A 122 -3.32 -15.52 11.06
CA ASP A 122 -2.90 -16.92 11.02
C ASP A 122 -1.88 -17.12 9.88
N GLU A 123 -1.09 -18.19 9.93
CA GLU A 123 -0.25 -18.59 8.80
C GLU A 123 -1.06 -19.31 7.72
N ASP A 124 -2.20 -19.94 8.06
CA ASP A 124 -3.18 -20.48 7.09
C ASP A 124 -3.99 -19.35 6.44
N CYS A 125 -3.30 -18.38 5.84
CA CYS A 125 -3.88 -17.15 5.30
C CYS A 125 -3.99 -17.11 3.78
N LEU A 126 -3.45 -18.10 3.05
CA LEU A 126 -3.37 -18.09 1.59
C LEU A 126 -4.72 -18.39 0.93
N GLN A 127 -5.51 -17.33 0.79
CA GLN A 127 -6.89 -17.38 0.36
C GLN A 127 -7.23 -16.28 -0.65
N VAL A 128 -8.33 -16.50 -1.38
CA VAL A 128 -8.91 -15.53 -2.32
C VAL A 128 -10.36 -15.21 -1.97
N ASN A 129 -10.78 -14.00 -2.30
CA ASN A 129 -12.16 -13.55 -2.21
C ASN A 129 -12.66 -13.22 -3.61
N VAL A 130 -13.86 -13.66 -3.97
CA VAL A 130 -14.48 -13.42 -5.26
C VAL A 130 -15.82 -12.72 -5.07
N PHE A 131 -15.98 -11.58 -5.74
CA PHE A 131 -17.21 -10.79 -5.79
C PHE A 131 -17.76 -10.79 -7.22
N THR A 132 -19.02 -11.14 -7.37
CA THR A 132 -19.66 -11.32 -8.68
C THR A 132 -21.15 -10.95 -8.59
N ASN A 133 -21.84 -10.97 -9.72
CA ASN A 133 -23.26 -10.67 -9.81
C ASN A 133 -24.05 -11.78 -10.51
N LYS A 134 -25.38 -11.67 -10.44
CA LYS A 134 -26.29 -12.66 -11.05
C LYS A 134 -26.09 -12.80 -12.56
N ASN A 135 -25.77 -11.70 -13.24
CA ASN A 135 -25.57 -11.69 -14.69
C ASN A 135 -24.30 -12.46 -15.08
N CYS A 136 -23.16 -12.17 -14.46
CA CYS A 136 -21.91 -12.88 -14.66
C CYS A 136 -22.05 -14.36 -14.35
N LEU A 137 -22.68 -14.70 -13.22
CA LEU A 137 -22.89 -16.10 -12.84
C LEU A 137 -23.75 -16.89 -13.82
N LYS A 138 -24.71 -16.25 -14.51
CA LYS A 138 -25.60 -16.91 -15.46
C LYS A 138 -25.05 -16.94 -16.89
N ASN A 139 -24.46 -15.83 -17.32
CA ASN A 139 -24.11 -15.60 -18.72
C ASN A 139 -22.59 -15.74 -18.97
N GLY A 140 -21.78 -15.73 -17.92
CA GLY A 140 -20.32 -15.78 -18.00
C GLY A 140 -19.72 -14.57 -18.70
N ASN A 141 -18.47 -14.75 -19.16
CA ASN A 141 -17.72 -13.82 -20.01
C ASN A 141 -17.49 -12.41 -19.44
N CYS A 142 -17.67 -12.21 -18.12
CA CYS A 142 -17.41 -10.93 -17.47
C CYS A 142 -15.92 -10.64 -17.38
N SER A 143 -15.52 -9.37 -17.45
CA SER A 143 -14.14 -8.97 -17.16
C SER A 143 -13.74 -9.37 -15.74
N VAL A 144 -12.48 -9.71 -15.55
CA VAL A 144 -11.94 -10.11 -14.24
C VAL A 144 -10.93 -9.06 -13.78
N THR A 145 -11.10 -8.57 -12.57
CA THR A 145 -10.10 -7.72 -11.92
C THR A 145 -9.48 -8.47 -10.74
N PHE A 146 -8.17 -8.61 -10.74
CA PHE A 146 -7.39 -9.15 -9.63
C PHE A 146 -6.67 -8.01 -8.92
N TYR A 147 -7.10 -7.70 -7.70
CA TYR A 147 -6.62 -6.58 -6.91
C TYR A 147 -5.51 -7.00 -5.95
N VAL A 148 -4.36 -6.34 -6.06
CA VAL A 148 -3.18 -6.49 -5.20
C VAL A 148 -3.11 -5.30 -4.25
N HIS A 149 -3.26 -5.57 -2.95
CA HIS A 149 -3.26 -4.52 -1.94
C HIS A 149 -1.87 -3.91 -1.72
N GLY A 150 -1.85 -2.66 -1.25
CA GLY A 150 -0.63 -1.95 -0.86
C GLY A 150 -0.11 -2.35 0.52
N GLY A 151 0.71 -1.45 1.09
CA GLY A 151 1.34 -1.60 2.41
C GLY A 151 2.81 -2.03 2.36
N GLU A 152 3.55 -1.54 1.36
CA GLU A 152 5.02 -1.71 1.22
C GLU A 152 5.52 -3.16 1.34
N PHE A 153 4.69 -4.16 1.00
CA PHE A 153 4.99 -5.58 1.27
C PHE A 153 5.21 -5.94 2.74
N ALA A 154 4.98 -5.02 3.66
CA ALA A 154 5.28 -5.13 5.08
C ALA A 154 4.01 -5.28 5.93
N TYR A 155 2.86 -4.82 5.44
CA TYR A 155 1.58 -4.88 6.14
C TYR A 155 0.38 -4.80 5.17
N GLY A 156 -0.82 -5.01 5.71
CA GLY A 156 -2.09 -4.93 5.00
C GLY A 156 -2.76 -6.29 4.85
N SER A 157 -3.99 -6.28 4.33
CA SER A 157 -4.76 -7.50 4.12
C SER A 157 -5.93 -7.22 3.18
N PRO A 158 -6.40 -8.20 2.38
CA PRO A 158 -7.67 -8.03 1.66
C PRO A 158 -8.88 -7.89 2.60
N LEU A 159 -8.72 -8.20 3.89
CA LEU A 159 -9.79 -8.08 4.90
C LEU A 159 -10.16 -6.61 5.21
N GLN A 160 -9.31 -5.65 4.82
CA GLN A 160 -9.57 -4.23 5.04
C GLN A 160 -10.55 -3.61 4.03
N PHE A 161 -11.02 -4.38 3.04
CA PHE A 161 -11.89 -3.89 1.97
C PHE A 161 -13.36 -4.15 2.25
N SER A 162 -14.19 -3.14 1.98
CA SER A 162 -15.64 -3.20 2.16
C SER A 162 -16.29 -4.07 1.08
N GLN A 163 -16.99 -5.11 1.53
CA GLN A 163 -17.74 -6.01 0.64
C GLN A 163 -18.85 -5.26 -0.09
N GLU A 164 -19.58 -4.37 0.61
CA GLU A 164 -20.63 -3.56 0.00
C GLU A 164 -20.07 -2.61 -1.05
N THR A 165 -18.97 -1.90 -0.73
CA THR A 165 -18.33 -0.99 -1.68
C THR A 165 -17.89 -1.70 -2.95
N ILE A 166 -17.27 -2.88 -2.83
CA ILE A 166 -16.87 -3.68 -4.00
C ILE A 166 -18.13 -4.08 -4.82
N ILE A 167 -19.19 -4.51 -4.16
CA ILE A 167 -20.43 -4.92 -4.84
C ILE A 167 -21.10 -3.75 -5.55
N ASP A 168 -21.25 -2.61 -4.89
CA ASP A 168 -21.83 -1.39 -5.44
C ASP A 168 -21.05 -0.92 -6.68
N ASN A 169 -19.72 -0.97 -6.60
CA ASN A 169 -18.82 -0.49 -7.63
C ASN A 169 -18.68 -1.43 -8.83
N TYR A 170 -18.66 -2.74 -8.63
CA TYR A 170 -18.26 -3.68 -9.70
C TYR A 170 -19.34 -4.68 -10.07
N ASN A 171 -20.32 -4.91 -9.19
CA ASN A 171 -21.26 -6.02 -9.29
C ASN A 171 -22.74 -5.58 -9.44
N ASN A 172 -23.04 -4.30 -9.67
CA ASN A 172 -24.41 -3.78 -9.73
C ASN A 172 -25.29 -4.19 -10.95
N GLY A 173 -24.88 -5.22 -11.70
CA GLY A 173 -25.60 -5.77 -12.85
C GLY A 173 -25.40 -5.03 -14.18
N SER A 174 -25.12 -3.72 -14.17
CA SER A 174 -24.76 -2.98 -15.39
C SER A 174 -23.26 -3.00 -15.66
N ARG A 175 -22.43 -3.06 -14.62
CA ARG A 175 -20.97 -2.99 -14.71
C ARG A 175 -20.25 -4.31 -15.01
N ASN A 176 -20.80 -5.42 -14.53
CA ASN A 176 -20.41 -6.79 -14.91
C ASN A 176 -18.91 -7.11 -14.85
N VAL A 177 -18.27 -6.79 -13.72
CA VAL A 177 -16.89 -7.17 -13.43
C VAL A 177 -16.89 -8.23 -12.33
N VAL A 178 -16.10 -9.29 -12.47
CA VAL A 178 -15.77 -10.22 -11.38
C VAL A 178 -14.54 -9.69 -10.67
N PHE A 179 -14.68 -9.29 -9.41
CA PHE A 179 -13.62 -8.67 -8.64
C PHE A 179 -13.01 -9.68 -7.68
N VAL A 180 -11.69 -9.83 -7.71
CA VAL A 180 -10.93 -10.81 -6.93
C VAL A 180 -9.92 -10.08 -6.06
N THR A 181 -9.89 -10.39 -4.77
CA THR A 181 -8.80 -9.98 -3.86
C THR A 181 -8.10 -11.22 -3.33
N ALA A 182 -6.80 -11.14 -3.06
CA ALA A 182 -6.02 -12.26 -2.55
C ALA A 182 -5.17 -11.84 -1.36
N ALA A 183 -5.00 -12.74 -0.41
CA ALA A 183 -4.03 -12.61 0.65
C ALA A 183 -2.69 -13.21 0.19
N PHE A 184 -1.60 -12.57 0.56
CA PHE A 184 -0.24 -13.04 0.30
C PHE A 184 0.64 -12.80 1.53
N ARG A 185 1.67 -13.62 1.73
CA ARG A 185 2.61 -13.42 2.83
C ARG A 185 3.40 -12.14 2.63
N GLN A 186 3.62 -11.43 3.72
CA GLN A 186 4.30 -10.14 3.77
C GLN A 186 5.40 -10.15 4.83
N ALA A 187 6.12 -9.04 4.95
CA ALA A 187 7.24 -8.87 5.87
C ALA A 187 8.20 -10.07 5.79
N MET A 188 8.73 -10.53 6.92
CA MET A 188 9.64 -11.66 6.98
C MET A 188 9.02 -12.99 6.52
N PHE A 189 7.70 -13.14 6.51
CA PHE A 189 7.07 -14.35 5.97
C PHE A 189 7.06 -14.39 4.43
N GLY A 190 7.02 -13.22 3.80
CA GLY A 190 6.94 -13.07 2.34
C GLY A 190 8.29 -12.86 1.65
N VAL A 191 9.28 -12.28 2.34
CA VAL A 191 10.51 -11.80 1.69
C VAL A 191 11.82 -12.20 2.40
N MET A 192 11.76 -13.21 3.30
CA MET A 192 12.94 -13.71 4.00
C MET A 192 14.09 -13.99 3.02
N ASN A 193 15.30 -13.56 3.38
CA ASN A 193 16.52 -13.83 2.62
C ASN A 193 17.68 -14.01 3.61
N LEU A 194 18.17 -15.23 3.86
CA LEU A 194 19.27 -15.42 4.81
C LEU A 194 20.64 -15.39 4.12
N ASN A 195 20.73 -15.92 2.90
CA ASN A 195 21.89 -15.78 2.03
C ASN A 195 21.49 -16.16 0.59
N TRP A 196 21.45 -15.19 -0.33
CA TRP A 196 21.04 -15.45 -1.72
C TRP A 196 22.01 -16.36 -2.50
N LYS A 197 23.25 -16.55 -2.02
CA LYS A 197 24.26 -17.40 -2.66
C LYS A 197 24.14 -18.86 -2.26
N LEU A 198 23.46 -19.16 -1.16
CA LEU A 198 23.32 -20.51 -0.63
C LEU A 198 22.03 -21.15 -1.15
N ASN A 199 22.11 -22.43 -1.51
CA ASN A 199 20.92 -23.21 -1.85
C ASN A 199 20.22 -23.68 -0.56
N LEU A 200 19.55 -22.74 0.09
CA LEU A 200 18.82 -22.97 1.33
C LEU A 200 17.50 -23.69 1.07
N SER A 201 17.01 -24.39 2.08
CA SER A 201 15.71 -25.07 2.06
C SER A 201 14.53 -24.09 2.18
N MET A 202 14.59 -22.94 1.52
CA MET A 202 13.59 -21.86 1.47
C MET A 202 13.60 -21.21 0.08
N ASP A 203 12.55 -20.47 -0.25
CA ASP A 203 12.47 -19.70 -1.50
C ASP A 203 12.53 -18.20 -1.19
N MET A 204 13.24 -17.45 -2.03
CA MET A 204 13.17 -15.99 -2.02
C MET A 204 11.80 -15.55 -2.56
N ASN A 205 11.32 -14.38 -2.14
CA ASN A 205 10.07 -13.80 -2.63
C ASN A 205 8.83 -14.71 -2.46
N ALA A 206 8.75 -15.49 -1.37
CA ALA A 206 7.61 -16.37 -1.08
C ALA A 206 6.24 -15.66 -1.20
N GLY A 207 6.14 -14.40 -0.78
CA GLY A 207 4.94 -13.57 -0.91
C GLY A 207 4.58 -13.23 -2.36
N LEU A 208 5.58 -13.00 -3.21
CA LEU A 208 5.36 -12.79 -4.65
C LEU A 208 4.93 -14.10 -5.33
N HIS A 209 5.49 -15.23 -4.89
CA HIS A 209 5.02 -16.56 -5.31
C HIS A 209 3.56 -16.80 -4.92
N ASP A 210 3.10 -16.30 -3.76
CA ASP A 210 1.68 -16.36 -3.36
C ASP A 210 0.79 -15.60 -4.34
N ILE A 211 1.20 -14.39 -4.76
CA ILE A 211 0.44 -13.60 -5.73
C ILE A 211 0.37 -14.30 -7.09
N VAL A 212 1.49 -14.81 -7.60
CA VAL A 212 1.53 -15.57 -8.86
C VAL A 212 0.69 -16.84 -8.78
N HIS A 213 0.68 -17.51 -7.63
CA HIS A 213 -0.15 -18.68 -7.38
C HIS A 213 -1.64 -18.33 -7.41
N ALA A 214 -2.05 -17.23 -6.77
CA ALA A 214 -3.41 -16.74 -6.82
C ALA A 214 -3.84 -16.34 -8.25
N MET A 215 -2.96 -15.71 -9.03
CA MET A 215 -3.23 -15.41 -10.45
C MET A 215 -3.43 -16.69 -11.27
N LYS A 216 -2.63 -17.73 -11.04
CA LYS A 216 -2.80 -19.04 -11.69
C LYS A 216 -4.14 -19.67 -11.31
N TRP A 217 -4.54 -19.58 -10.04
CA TRP A 217 -5.85 -20.02 -9.58
C TRP A 217 -6.98 -19.28 -10.31
N VAL A 218 -6.89 -17.96 -10.43
CA VAL A 218 -7.85 -17.14 -11.20
C VAL A 218 -7.95 -17.65 -12.63
N LYS A 219 -6.82 -17.86 -13.32
CA LYS A 219 -6.81 -18.37 -14.70
C LYS A 219 -7.45 -19.76 -14.83
N SER A 220 -7.35 -20.61 -13.82
CA SER A 220 -7.93 -21.97 -13.85
C SER A 220 -9.40 -22.04 -13.44
N GLU A 221 -9.88 -21.12 -12.60
CA GLU A 221 -11.12 -21.32 -11.84
C GLU A 221 -12.14 -20.19 -12.00
N ILE A 222 -11.74 -18.99 -12.43
CA ILE A 222 -12.64 -17.81 -12.38
C ILE A 222 -13.89 -17.94 -13.26
N ALA A 223 -13.86 -18.82 -14.26
CA ALA A 223 -15.01 -19.16 -15.10
C ALA A 223 -16.20 -19.68 -14.28
N THR A 224 -15.96 -20.43 -13.20
CA THR A 224 -16.99 -20.91 -12.26
C THR A 224 -17.74 -19.77 -11.56
N PHE A 225 -17.10 -18.61 -11.47
CA PHE A 225 -17.64 -17.38 -10.89
C PHE A 225 -18.15 -16.38 -11.94
N GLY A 226 -18.21 -16.80 -13.21
CA GLY A 226 -18.73 -16.02 -14.34
C GLY A 226 -17.71 -15.11 -15.02
N GLY A 227 -16.44 -15.17 -14.62
CA GLY A 227 -15.37 -14.36 -15.22
C GLY A 227 -14.77 -15.03 -16.45
N ASP A 228 -14.30 -14.22 -17.41
CA ASP A 228 -13.45 -14.70 -18.49
C ASP A 228 -11.98 -14.68 -18.04
N PRO A 229 -11.30 -15.84 -17.91
CA PRO A 229 -9.89 -15.87 -17.53
C PRO A 229 -9.00 -15.13 -18.54
N ASN A 230 -9.43 -14.88 -19.77
CA ASN A 230 -8.67 -14.18 -20.81
C ASN A 230 -8.92 -12.66 -20.86
N ARG A 231 -9.70 -12.13 -19.91
CA ARG A 231 -9.93 -10.69 -19.71
C ARG A 231 -9.50 -10.30 -18.30
N LEU A 232 -8.26 -10.59 -17.96
CA LEU A 232 -7.69 -10.32 -16.64
C LEU A 232 -7.02 -8.95 -16.59
N THR A 233 -7.62 -8.05 -15.81
CA THR A 233 -6.99 -6.81 -15.34
C THR A 233 -6.31 -7.08 -14.01
N ILE A 234 -5.03 -6.75 -13.88
CA ILE A 234 -4.40 -6.64 -12.56
C ILE A 234 -4.44 -5.19 -12.10
N MET A 235 -4.85 -4.97 -10.86
CA MET A 235 -5.04 -3.64 -10.28
C MET A 235 -4.32 -3.56 -8.94
N GLY A 236 -3.64 -2.47 -8.65
CA GLY A 236 -2.96 -2.30 -7.36
C GLY A 236 -2.70 -0.85 -6.99
N HIS A 237 -2.55 -0.61 -5.69
CA HIS A 237 -2.26 0.70 -5.11
C HIS A 237 -0.93 0.70 -4.35
N SER A 238 -0.16 1.79 -4.39
CA SER A 238 1.09 1.95 -3.63
C SER A 238 2.08 0.83 -3.98
N GLY A 239 2.64 0.13 -2.99
CA GLY A 239 3.45 -1.08 -3.20
C GLY A 239 2.71 -2.17 -4.02
N GLY A 240 1.38 -2.24 -3.94
CA GLY A 240 0.55 -3.09 -4.80
C GLY A 240 0.53 -2.61 -6.26
N GLY A 241 0.60 -1.29 -6.48
CA GLY A 241 0.77 -0.66 -7.79
C GLY A 241 2.12 -1.02 -8.42
N SER A 242 3.21 -0.90 -7.65
CA SER A 242 4.55 -1.32 -8.08
C SER A 242 4.60 -2.83 -8.38
N LEU A 243 3.86 -3.64 -7.61
CA LEU A 243 3.72 -5.07 -7.83
C LEU A 243 3.02 -5.44 -9.13
N VAL A 244 1.91 -4.77 -9.46
CA VAL A 244 1.20 -5.08 -10.71
C VAL A 244 2.03 -4.68 -11.93
N LYS A 245 2.80 -3.58 -11.85
CA LYS A 245 3.82 -3.26 -12.86
C LYS A 245 4.81 -4.42 -12.99
N LEU A 246 5.40 -4.88 -11.88
CA LEU A 246 6.35 -5.99 -11.88
C LEU A 246 5.78 -7.29 -12.45
N LEU A 247 4.55 -7.66 -12.08
CA LEU A 247 3.86 -8.85 -12.56
C LEU A 247 3.52 -8.78 -14.06
N ALA A 248 3.24 -7.59 -14.59
CA ALA A 248 3.01 -7.40 -16.02
C ALA A 248 4.28 -7.61 -16.87
N MET A 249 5.46 -7.51 -16.26
CA MET A 249 6.76 -7.67 -16.94
C MET A 249 7.40 -9.04 -16.67
N SER A 250 7.11 -9.64 -15.51
CA SER A 250 7.70 -10.91 -15.10
C SER A 250 7.40 -12.05 -16.08
N PRO A 251 8.39 -12.89 -16.45
CA PRO A 251 8.17 -14.03 -17.34
C PRO A 251 7.21 -15.08 -16.75
N LYS A 252 6.96 -15.08 -15.43
CA LYS A 252 6.06 -16.03 -14.77
C LYS A 252 4.59 -15.62 -14.80
N SER A 253 4.29 -14.35 -15.08
CA SER A 253 2.93 -13.81 -15.01
C SER A 253 2.49 -12.99 -16.22
N LYS A 254 3.40 -12.40 -17.00
CA LYS A 254 3.04 -11.48 -18.10
C LYS A 254 2.09 -12.06 -19.15
N SER A 255 2.10 -13.37 -19.36
CA SER A 255 1.19 -14.05 -20.30
C SER A 255 -0.24 -14.20 -19.78
N MET A 256 -0.46 -14.03 -18.46
CA MET A 256 -1.78 -14.09 -17.84
C MET A 256 -2.48 -12.72 -17.84
N VAL A 257 -1.74 -11.63 -18.00
CA VAL A 257 -2.21 -10.25 -17.82
C VAL A 257 -2.67 -9.65 -19.15
N ASN A 258 -3.86 -9.08 -19.16
CA ASN A 258 -4.43 -8.41 -20.34
C ASN A 258 -4.45 -6.89 -20.20
N GLN A 259 -4.59 -6.37 -18.97
CA GLN A 259 -4.69 -4.94 -18.67
C GLN A 259 -4.07 -4.66 -17.29
N VAL A 260 -3.57 -3.44 -17.08
CA VAL A 260 -3.00 -2.99 -15.80
C VAL A 260 -3.67 -1.71 -15.33
N ILE A 261 -4.04 -1.67 -14.05
CA ILE A 261 -4.39 -0.44 -13.34
C ILE A 261 -3.37 -0.23 -12.20
N ALA A 262 -2.49 0.76 -12.34
CA ALA A 262 -1.45 1.07 -11.37
C ALA A 262 -1.72 2.43 -10.70
N MET A 263 -2.12 2.42 -9.43
CA MET A 263 -2.50 3.62 -8.68
C MET A 263 -1.40 3.97 -7.69
N SER A 264 -0.89 5.20 -7.75
CA SER A 264 0.16 5.71 -6.86
C SER A 264 1.33 4.73 -6.72
N ALA A 265 1.75 4.14 -7.85
CA ALA A 265 2.83 3.16 -7.86
C ALA A 265 4.16 3.86 -7.57
N ALA A 266 4.85 3.43 -6.52
CA ALA A 266 6.18 3.93 -6.18
C ALA A 266 7.20 3.62 -7.28
N ALA A 267 8.31 4.36 -7.22
CA ALA A 267 9.45 4.27 -8.11
C ALA A 267 9.87 2.83 -8.34
N ASP A 268 10.47 2.60 -9.49
CA ASP A 268 10.86 1.26 -9.91
C ASP A 268 11.72 0.61 -8.82
N LEU A 269 11.32 -0.59 -8.42
CA LEU A 269 11.91 -1.29 -7.29
C LEU A 269 13.41 -1.50 -7.55
N VAL A 270 14.26 -1.16 -6.59
CA VAL A 270 15.69 -1.49 -6.70
C VAL A 270 15.89 -2.99 -6.43
N LEU A 271 16.01 -3.76 -7.51
CA LEU A 271 16.03 -5.23 -7.50
C LEU A 271 17.46 -5.79 -7.35
N VAL A 272 18.02 -5.72 -6.14
CA VAL A 272 19.27 -6.42 -5.77
C VAL A 272 19.01 -7.83 -5.25
N ARG A 273 20.00 -8.74 -5.35
CA ARG A 273 19.83 -10.16 -4.99
C ARG A 273 19.85 -10.39 -3.48
N ASP A 274 20.65 -9.63 -2.76
CA ASP A 274 20.74 -9.65 -1.30
C ASP A 274 19.70 -8.74 -0.63
N LYS A 275 18.68 -8.26 -1.35
CA LYS A 275 17.61 -7.46 -0.75
C LYS A 275 16.99 -8.24 0.41
N ASN A 276 16.77 -7.53 1.52
CA ASN A 276 16.29 -8.03 2.82
C ASN A 276 17.29 -8.92 3.58
N GLN A 277 18.52 -9.14 3.11
CA GLN A 277 19.42 -10.11 3.73
C GLN A 277 19.88 -9.68 5.12
N ARG A 278 20.39 -8.46 5.24
CA ARG A 278 20.83 -7.85 6.50
C ARG A 278 19.72 -7.88 7.53
N VAL A 279 18.51 -7.53 7.12
CA VAL A 279 17.40 -7.42 8.05
C VAL A 279 16.75 -8.76 8.41
N SER A 280 16.74 -9.72 7.49
CA SER A 280 16.38 -11.11 7.79
C SER A 280 17.33 -11.72 8.82
N ARG A 281 18.64 -11.45 8.68
CA ARG A 281 19.66 -11.86 9.65
C ARG A 281 19.51 -11.17 10.99
N LYS A 282 19.20 -9.87 11.00
CA LYS A 282 18.89 -9.15 12.24
C LYS A 282 17.65 -9.73 12.92
N ASN A 283 16.56 -9.99 12.17
CA ASN A 283 15.37 -10.64 12.70
C ASN A 283 15.71 -12.00 13.35
N ALA A 284 16.51 -12.83 12.67
CA ALA A 284 16.99 -14.10 13.20
C ALA A 284 17.83 -13.96 14.49
N LYS A 285 18.63 -12.89 14.61
CA LYS A 285 19.39 -12.58 15.83
C LYS A 285 18.46 -12.14 16.97
N GLU A 286 17.58 -11.17 16.73
CA GLU A 286 16.68 -10.61 17.75
C GLU A 286 15.71 -11.66 18.32
N ILE A 287 15.26 -12.62 17.49
CA ILE A 287 14.39 -13.73 17.94
C ILE A 287 15.16 -14.88 18.63
N GLY A 288 16.49 -14.79 18.68
CA GLY A 288 17.37 -15.78 19.32
C GLY A 288 17.61 -17.04 18.48
N CYS A 289 17.45 -16.97 17.15
CA CYS A 289 17.77 -18.07 16.24
C CYS A 289 19.18 -18.01 15.65
N ALA A 290 19.86 -16.86 15.72
CA ALA A 290 21.27 -16.70 15.39
C ALA A 290 22.03 -16.11 16.58
N ASN A 291 23.17 -16.70 16.91
CA ASN A 291 24.04 -16.26 18.02
C ASN A 291 25.32 -15.55 17.56
N PHE A 292 25.39 -15.20 16.28
CA PHE A 292 26.51 -14.50 15.65
C PHE A 292 26.03 -13.20 15.00
N ASP A 293 26.96 -12.28 14.76
CA ASP A 293 26.65 -10.99 14.16
C ASP A 293 26.21 -11.13 12.70
N ILE A 294 25.41 -10.17 12.23
CA ILE A 294 24.84 -10.17 10.86
C ILE A 294 25.89 -10.15 9.74
N TYR A 295 27.12 -9.76 10.07
CA TYR A 295 28.30 -9.70 9.18
C TYR A 295 29.30 -10.84 9.41
N ASP A 296 28.98 -11.79 10.29
CA ASP A 296 29.85 -12.94 10.56
C ASP A 296 29.95 -13.84 9.32
N LYS A 297 31.14 -14.40 9.08
CA LYS A 297 31.39 -15.40 8.03
C LYS A 297 30.58 -16.69 8.24
N GLN A 298 30.04 -16.91 9.44
CA GLN A 298 29.10 -18.02 9.69
C GLN A 298 27.84 -17.93 8.83
N TRP A 299 27.45 -16.75 8.32
CA TRP A 299 26.36 -16.64 7.35
C TRP A 299 26.68 -17.21 5.97
N ASP A 300 27.94 -17.55 5.67
CA ASP A 300 28.35 -18.20 4.43
C ASP A 300 28.41 -19.73 4.56
N ASP A 301 28.22 -20.29 5.76
CA ASP A 301 28.16 -21.74 5.98
C ASP A 301 26.73 -22.25 5.83
N LEU A 302 26.52 -23.14 4.85
CA LEU A 302 25.20 -23.69 4.55
C LEU A 302 24.55 -24.37 5.76
N GLN A 303 25.31 -25.16 6.52
CA GLN A 303 24.76 -25.92 7.63
C GLN A 303 24.34 -24.98 8.78
N GLN A 304 25.13 -23.95 9.06
CA GLN A 304 24.77 -22.95 10.09
C GLN A 304 23.52 -22.17 9.70
N VAL A 305 23.42 -21.71 8.45
CA VAL A 305 22.24 -20.97 8.00
C VAL A 305 20.99 -21.86 7.96
N GLU A 306 21.12 -23.14 7.62
CA GLU A 306 20.02 -24.12 7.72
C GLU A 306 19.59 -24.37 9.18
N ASN A 307 20.52 -24.34 10.14
CA ASN A 307 20.18 -24.42 11.56
C ASN A 307 19.39 -23.18 12.00
N VAL A 308 19.77 -21.99 11.54
CA VAL A 308 19.01 -20.74 11.77
C VAL A 308 17.61 -20.85 11.17
N LEU A 309 17.49 -21.30 9.92
CA LEU A 309 16.21 -21.51 9.25
C LEU A 309 15.33 -22.52 10.00
N THR A 310 15.91 -23.61 10.49
CA THR A 310 15.22 -24.62 11.30
C THR A 310 14.71 -24.02 12.61
N CYS A 311 15.51 -23.19 13.30
CA CYS A 311 15.06 -22.46 14.47
C CYS A 311 13.87 -21.54 14.14
N LEU A 312 13.98 -20.75 13.07
CA LEU A 312 12.91 -19.83 12.64
C LEU A 312 11.61 -20.57 12.32
N ARG A 313 11.66 -21.78 11.78
CA ARG A 313 10.49 -22.64 11.55
C ARG A 313 9.84 -23.15 12.83
N ASN A 314 10.61 -23.29 13.90
CA ASN A 314 10.13 -23.74 15.20
C ASN A 314 9.57 -22.60 16.06
N LYS A 315 9.81 -21.33 15.68
CA LYS A 315 9.17 -20.17 16.32
C LYS A 315 7.69 -20.09 15.98
N THR A 316 6.91 -19.52 16.89
CA THR A 316 5.53 -19.14 16.55
C THR A 316 5.55 -17.96 15.58
N ALA A 317 4.50 -17.86 14.76
CA ALA A 317 4.39 -16.74 13.82
C ALA A 317 4.29 -15.38 14.54
N LYS A 318 3.64 -15.38 15.71
CA LYS A 318 3.56 -14.21 16.58
C LYS A 318 4.96 -13.72 17.00
N GLU A 319 5.81 -14.61 17.52
CA GLU A 319 7.19 -14.25 17.90
C GLU A 319 7.96 -13.60 16.73
N ILE A 320 7.82 -14.13 15.51
CA ILE A 320 8.48 -13.56 14.31
C ILE A 320 7.94 -12.17 13.99
N SER A 321 6.62 -12.01 14.02
CA SER A 321 5.98 -10.72 13.71
C SER A 321 6.30 -9.65 14.76
N GLU A 322 6.43 -10.00 16.04
CA GLU A 322 6.74 -9.04 17.12
C GLU A 322 8.12 -8.39 16.97
N ILE A 323 9.03 -9.01 16.21
CA ILE A 323 10.35 -8.41 15.90
C ILE A 323 10.26 -7.34 14.82
N GLN A 324 9.23 -7.36 13.96
CA GLN A 324 9.13 -6.44 12.83
C GLN A 324 9.29 -4.95 13.24
N PRO A 325 8.59 -4.42 14.26
CA PRO A 325 8.77 -3.02 14.70
C PRO A 325 10.18 -2.71 15.21
N ILE A 326 10.88 -3.70 15.78
CA ILE A 326 12.23 -3.54 16.34
C ILE A 326 13.24 -3.34 15.21
N VAL A 327 13.07 -4.09 14.13
CA VAL A 327 13.97 -3.96 12.99
C VAL A 327 13.61 -2.72 12.16
N GLU A 328 12.35 -2.26 12.15
CA GLU A 328 11.77 -1.26 11.22
C GLU A 328 12.55 0.06 11.06
N PRO A 329 13.13 0.64 12.13
CA PRO A 329 13.95 1.85 12.03
C PRO A 329 15.22 1.68 11.20
N ASP A 330 15.80 0.47 11.16
CA ASP A 330 16.98 0.21 10.34
C ASP A 330 16.62 -0.02 8.86
N PHE A 331 15.34 -0.06 8.51
CA PHE A 331 14.92 -0.39 7.15
C PHE A 331 14.72 0.83 6.28
N MET A 332 15.17 0.63 5.07
CA MET A 332 14.68 1.33 3.90
C MET A 332 13.99 0.31 3.02
N PHE A 333 12.68 0.20 3.21
CA PHE A 333 11.73 -0.60 2.43
C PHE A 333 12.06 -2.10 2.34
N ILE A 334 11.27 -2.92 3.07
CA ILE A 334 11.10 -4.34 2.73
C ILE A 334 10.53 -4.41 1.32
N SER A 335 11.12 -5.22 0.45
CA SER A 335 10.59 -5.40 -0.91
C SER A 335 11.02 -6.74 -1.49
N VAL A 336 10.65 -7.00 -2.74
CA VAL A 336 11.07 -8.18 -3.48
C VAL A 336 12.53 -8.07 -3.91
N ALA A 337 13.21 -9.21 -3.96
CA ALA A 337 14.60 -9.35 -4.37
C ALA A 337 14.68 -9.92 -5.79
N ARG A 338 15.77 -9.64 -6.52
CA ARG A 338 16.07 -10.39 -7.74
C ARG A 338 16.37 -11.84 -7.38
N ASP A 339 15.71 -12.79 -8.03
CA ASP A 339 15.85 -14.23 -7.78
C ASP A 339 16.43 -14.96 -9.00
N SER A 340 16.71 -16.26 -8.85
CA SER A 340 17.31 -17.05 -9.92
C SER A 340 16.82 -18.50 -9.90
N GLY A 341 17.10 -19.22 -10.98
CA GLY A 341 16.67 -20.60 -11.16
C GLY A 341 15.35 -20.74 -11.93
N PRO A 342 14.87 -21.98 -12.13
CA PRO A 342 13.75 -22.26 -13.03
C PRO A 342 12.43 -21.66 -12.58
N ASN A 343 12.29 -21.32 -11.29
CA ASN A 343 11.08 -20.75 -10.72
C ASN A 343 11.15 -19.24 -10.49
N ALA A 344 12.27 -18.59 -10.84
CA ALA A 344 12.49 -17.15 -10.68
C ALA A 344 11.33 -16.33 -11.25
N ILE A 345 10.79 -15.42 -10.42
CA ILE A 345 9.78 -14.44 -10.83
C ILE A 345 10.46 -13.15 -11.32
N ILE A 346 11.63 -12.83 -10.77
CA ILE A 346 12.40 -11.63 -11.04
C ILE A 346 13.82 -12.04 -11.45
N PRO A 347 14.03 -12.61 -12.65
CA PRO A 347 15.35 -13.08 -13.06
C PRO A 347 16.31 -11.96 -13.51
N ASP A 348 15.75 -10.86 -14.00
CA ASP A 348 16.44 -9.79 -14.74
C ASP A 348 16.28 -8.44 -14.01
N SER A 349 16.96 -7.38 -14.50
CA SER A 349 16.72 -6.01 -13.98
C SER A 349 15.31 -5.52 -14.34
N PHE A 350 14.87 -4.43 -13.70
CA PHE A 350 13.57 -3.82 -14.02
C PHE A 350 13.51 -3.41 -15.50
N GLU A 351 14.52 -2.71 -15.99
CA GLU A 351 14.61 -2.21 -17.37
C GLU A 351 14.63 -3.35 -18.39
N GLU A 352 15.34 -4.45 -18.08
CA GLU A 352 15.38 -5.64 -18.92
C GLU A 352 14.01 -6.34 -18.98
N MET A 353 13.32 -6.48 -17.84
CA MET A 353 11.97 -7.07 -17.82
C MET A 353 10.95 -6.16 -18.51
N GLU A 354 11.02 -4.86 -18.26
CA GLU A 354 10.18 -3.84 -18.91
C GLU A 354 10.34 -3.88 -20.42
N SER A 355 11.57 -4.07 -20.91
CA SER A 355 11.82 -4.18 -22.34
C SER A 355 11.13 -5.37 -23.02
N LYS A 356 10.73 -6.37 -22.22
CA LYS A 356 10.06 -7.62 -22.64
C LYS A 356 8.58 -7.64 -22.26
N MET A 357 8.02 -6.53 -21.76
CA MET A 357 6.60 -6.40 -21.42
C MET A 357 5.74 -6.49 -22.69
N ASN A 358 4.56 -7.11 -22.57
CA ASN A 358 3.60 -7.16 -23.67
C ASN A 358 2.95 -5.78 -23.86
N PRO A 359 2.68 -5.32 -25.10
CA PRO A 359 1.93 -4.09 -25.32
C PRO A 359 0.46 -4.32 -24.96
N ILE A 360 0.11 -3.96 -23.72
CA ILE A 360 -1.24 -4.08 -23.17
C ILE A 360 -1.76 -2.71 -22.74
N PRO A 361 -3.09 -2.51 -22.63
CA PRO A 361 -3.64 -1.27 -22.08
C PRO A 361 -3.24 -1.07 -20.62
N ILE A 362 -2.88 0.16 -20.27
CA ILE A 362 -2.46 0.57 -18.93
C ILE A 362 -3.22 1.83 -18.52
N LEU A 363 -3.89 1.79 -17.37
CA LEU A 363 -4.38 2.98 -16.68
C LEU A 363 -3.46 3.21 -15.48
N SER A 364 -2.79 4.35 -15.44
CA SER A 364 -1.86 4.70 -14.35
C SER A 364 -2.15 6.09 -13.85
N GLY A 365 -1.99 6.33 -12.57
CA GLY A 365 -2.18 7.67 -12.03
C GLY A 365 -1.86 7.78 -10.56
N THR A 366 -2.02 8.98 -10.05
CA THR A 366 -1.54 9.40 -8.72
C THR A 366 -2.60 10.25 -8.04
N VAL A 367 -2.46 10.48 -6.74
CA VAL A 367 -3.13 11.60 -6.08
C VAL A 367 -2.24 12.85 -6.17
N SER A 368 -2.81 14.04 -6.04
CA SER A 368 -2.03 15.28 -6.17
C SER A 368 -1.13 15.61 -4.97
N LYS A 369 -1.26 14.87 -3.86
CA LYS A 369 -0.47 15.03 -2.61
C LYS A 369 -0.18 13.64 -2.03
N GLU A 370 0.83 12.95 -2.53
CA GLU A 370 1.12 11.56 -2.16
C GLU A 370 1.61 11.50 -0.72
N PHE A 371 2.74 12.12 -0.40
CA PHE A 371 3.40 11.93 0.88
C PHE A 371 3.46 13.21 1.72
N LEU A 372 3.67 13.03 3.02
CA LEU A 372 3.94 14.11 3.98
C LEU A 372 5.19 13.76 4.79
N ASP A 373 6.06 12.95 4.20
CA ASP A 373 7.32 12.44 4.73
C ASP A 373 8.23 13.61 5.15
N ALA A 374 8.33 14.63 4.30
CA ALA A 374 9.13 15.82 4.56
C ALA A 374 8.38 16.92 5.32
N LYS A 375 7.30 16.59 6.05
CA LYS A 375 6.52 17.59 6.83
C LYS A 375 7.37 18.33 7.87
N SER A 376 8.43 17.71 8.38
CA SER A 376 9.41 18.36 9.29
C SER A 376 10.12 19.56 8.65
N THR A 377 10.17 19.66 7.32
CA THR A 377 10.79 20.79 6.61
C THR A 377 10.06 22.12 6.83
N VAL A 378 8.84 22.09 7.37
CA VAL A 378 8.01 23.29 7.56
C VAL A 378 7.77 23.53 9.04
N ASN A 379 8.47 24.50 9.62
CA ASN A 379 8.28 24.92 11.02
C ASN A 379 7.07 25.86 11.11
N ASP A 380 5.97 25.38 11.72
CA ASP A 380 4.73 26.13 11.98
C ASP A 380 4.11 26.82 10.75
N GLY A 381 4.43 26.36 9.53
CA GLY A 381 3.90 26.92 8.28
C GLY A 381 4.58 28.20 7.78
N VAL A 382 5.58 28.73 8.48
CA VAL A 382 6.10 30.09 8.23
C VAL A 382 7.34 30.11 7.34
N PHE A 383 8.27 29.17 7.52
CA PHE A 383 9.50 29.09 6.74
C PHE A 383 9.94 27.64 6.53
N VAL A 384 10.77 27.44 5.51
CA VAL A 384 11.38 26.13 5.21
C VAL A 384 12.67 25.97 6.00
N ASP A 385 12.74 24.94 6.84
CA ASP A 385 13.95 24.55 7.55
C ASP A 385 14.98 24.02 6.54
N GLN A 386 16.10 24.72 6.42
CA GLN A 386 17.12 24.39 5.43
C GLN A 386 17.89 23.11 5.79
N THR A 387 17.98 22.75 7.07
CA THR A 387 18.68 21.53 7.51
C THR A 387 17.85 20.31 7.18
N GLU A 388 16.56 20.36 7.51
CA GLU A 388 15.61 19.32 7.13
C GLU A 388 15.49 19.21 5.61
N LEU A 389 15.39 20.34 4.89
CA LEU A 389 15.30 20.30 3.44
C LEU A 389 16.56 19.71 2.79
N TYR A 390 17.75 20.01 3.33
CA TYR A 390 18.99 19.40 2.87
C TYR A 390 18.94 17.88 3.02
N TYR A 391 18.52 17.40 4.20
CA TYR A 391 18.36 15.97 4.47
C TYR A 391 17.38 15.30 3.48
N TRP A 392 16.19 15.87 3.30
CA TRP A 392 15.18 15.31 2.39
C TRP A 392 15.61 15.37 0.92
N CYS A 393 16.33 16.41 0.50
CA CYS A 393 16.93 16.47 -0.83
C CYS A 393 18.03 15.43 -1.04
N GLN A 394 18.87 15.18 -0.02
CA GLN A 394 19.84 14.10 -0.05
C GLN A 394 19.12 12.75 -0.20
N ARG A 395 18.08 12.50 0.60
CA ARG A 395 17.28 11.27 0.52
C ARG A 395 16.62 11.10 -0.84
N ALA A 396 16.01 12.15 -1.38
CA ALA A 396 15.39 12.14 -2.71
C ALA A 396 16.38 11.75 -3.83
N LEU A 397 17.59 12.31 -3.81
CA LEU A 397 18.65 11.99 -4.77
C LEU A 397 19.11 10.53 -4.65
N GLN A 398 19.30 10.05 -3.43
CA GLN A 398 19.68 8.65 -3.18
C GLN A 398 18.57 7.68 -3.64
N LEU A 399 17.29 8.04 -3.45
CA LEU A 399 16.12 7.25 -3.84
C LEU A 399 16.07 6.98 -5.35
N VAL A 400 16.53 7.95 -6.16
CA VAL A 400 16.58 7.81 -7.64
C VAL A 400 17.95 7.36 -8.18
N GLY A 401 18.88 6.96 -7.30
CA GLY A 401 20.16 6.34 -7.66
C GLY A 401 21.39 7.25 -7.65
N TYR A 402 21.31 8.47 -7.09
CA TYR A 402 22.45 9.39 -6.96
C TYR A 402 23.01 9.39 -5.53
N TYR A 403 23.55 8.24 -5.11
CA TYR A 403 24.04 8.02 -3.75
C TYR A 403 25.18 8.97 -3.33
N ASP A 404 26.06 9.27 -4.27
CA ASP A 404 27.24 10.12 -4.07
C ASP A 404 27.05 11.55 -4.59
N ALA A 405 25.80 12.02 -4.71
CA ALA A 405 25.51 13.37 -5.15
C ALA A 405 26.33 14.41 -4.35
N SER A 406 26.97 15.33 -5.06
CA SER A 406 27.72 16.43 -4.45
C SER A 406 26.78 17.44 -3.79
N ASP A 407 27.28 18.19 -2.81
CA ASP A 407 26.51 19.23 -2.12
C ASP A 407 25.91 20.25 -3.10
N LYS A 408 26.57 20.52 -4.22
CA LYS A 408 26.04 21.39 -5.27
C LYS A 408 24.71 20.87 -5.83
N VAL A 409 24.60 19.56 -6.06
CA VAL A 409 23.40 18.91 -6.59
C VAL A 409 22.30 18.91 -5.53
N ILE A 410 22.66 18.67 -4.27
CA ILE A 410 21.73 18.77 -3.14
C ILE A 410 21.19 20.21 -3.03
N LEU A 411 22.05 21.22 -3.15
CA LEU A 411 21.66 22.63 -3.17
C LEU A 411 20.76 22.99 -4.37
N ASP A 412 20.96 22.36 -5.52
CA ASP A 412 20.06 22.54 -6.68
C ASP A 412 18.67 21.92 -6.42
N CYS A 413 18.60 20.78 -5.72
CA CYS A 413 17.33 20.25 -5.19
C CYS A 413 16.72 21.23 -4.17
N MET A 414 17.49 21.74 -3.21
CA MET A 414 16.96 22.69 -2.22
C MET A 414 16.33 23.89 -2.91
N LYS A 415 16.96 24.47 -3.95
CA LYS A 415 16.38 25.59 -4.71
C LYS A 415 15.03 25.24 -5.36
N GLU A 416 14.86 24.01 -5.85
CA GLU A 416 13.61 23.54 -6.45
C GLU A 416 12.47 23.44 -5.42
N TYR A 417 12.80 23.05 -4.18
CA TYR A 417 11.84 22.75 -3.11
C TYR A 417 11.74 23.80 -2.01
N ASN A 418 12.51 24.91 -2.04
CA ASN A 418 12.55 25.94 -0.98
C ASN A 418 11.30 26.85 -0.93
N ARG A 419 10.12 26.23 -0.83
CA ARG A 419 8.81 26.85 -0.61
C ARG A 419 8.00 25.92 0.28
N THR A 420 7.31 26.47 1.29
CA THR A 420 6.55 25.68 2.26
C THR A 420 5.50 24.78 1.61
N SER A 421 4.87 25.24 0.54
CA SER A 421 3.87 24.47 -0.22
C SER A 421 4.43 23.30 -1.03
N LYS A 422 5.77 23.16 -1.13
CA LYS A 422 6.43 22.13 -1.94
C LYS A 422 7.42 21.29 -1.13
N SER A 423 8.11 21.87 -0.13
CA SER A 423 9.14 21.17 0.65
C SER A 423 8.62 19.95 1.39
N MET A 424 7.37 19.97 1.85
CA MET A 424 6.74 18.84 2.55
C MET A 424 6.41 17.64 1.65
N TYR A 425 6.45 17.83 0.33
CA TYR A 425 6.17 16.85 -0.72
C TYR A 425 7.45 16.52 -1.53
N THR A 426 8.63 16.63 -0.91
CA THR A 426 9.91 16.50 -1.61
C THR A 426 10.08 15.12 -2.26
N LEU A 427 9.52 14.06 -1.66
CA LEU A 427 9.59 12.71 -2.21
C LEU A 427 8.52 12.37 -3.25
N ASP A 428 7.36 13.06 -3.27
CA ASP A 428 6.30 12.78 -4.25
C ASP A 428 6.81 12.79 -5.71
N ASP A 429 7.59 13.81 -6.06
CA ASP A 429 8.12 14.02 -7.39
C ASP A 429 9.03 12.84 -7.83
N PRO A 430 10.15 12.52 -7.13
CA PRO A 430 11.05 11.44 -7.52
C PRO A 430 10.50 10.04 -7.25
N GLU A 431 9.63 9.86 -6.26
CA GLU A 431 9.13 8.54 -5.85
C GLU A 431 7.86 8.12 -6.60
N ILE A 432 6.99 9.05 -7.00
CA ILE A 432 5.67 8.69 -7.57
C ILE A 432 5.44 9.34 -8.93
N TYR A 433 5.51 10.67 -9.01
CA TYR A 433 5.06 11.40 -10.21
C TYR A 433 5.97 11.17 -11.42
N VAL A 434 7.29 11.32 -11.23
CA VAL A 434 8.26 11.16 -12.32
C VAL A 434 8.33 9.70 -12.80
N PRO A 435 8.42 8.68 -11.93
CA PRO A 435 8.36 7.28 -12.36
C PRO A 435 7.06 6.91 -13.10
N THR A 436 5.91 7.43 -12.66
CA THR A 436 4.62 7.21 -13.35
C THR A 436 4.66 7.74 -14.78
N ARG A 437 5.20 8.96 -14.97
CA ARG A 437 5.35 9.55 -16.29
C ARG A 437 6.36 8.79 -17.17
N VAL A 438 7.53 8.45 -16.64
CA VAL A 438 8.58 7.74 -17.38
C VAL A 438 8.07 6.39 -17.85
N PHE A 439 7.40 5.64 -16.97
CA PHE A 439 6.76 4.39 -17.33
C PHE A 439 5.73 4.56 -18.45
N ALA A 440 4.88 5.59 -18.37
CA ALA A 440 3.92 5.89 -19.45
C ALA A 440 4.60 6.22 -20.79
N GLU A 441 5.67 7.00 -20.77
CA GLU A 441 6.46 7.33 -21.96
C GLU A 441 7.09 6.07 -22.58
N ASP A 442 7.67 5.20 -21.77
CA ASP A 442 8.39 4.02 -22.26
C ASP A 442 7.45 2.94 -22.77
N GLN A 443 6.31 2.72 -22.11
CA GLN A 443 5.27 1.82 -22.61
C GLN A 443 4.63 2.36 -23.89
N THR A 444 4.40 3.67 -23.99
CA THR A 444 3.88 4.30 -25.22
C THR A 444 4.85 4.14 -26.39
N LYS A 445 6.15 4.38 -26.20
CA LYS A 445 7.19 4.17 -27.22
C LYS A 445 7.24 2.72 -27.73
N ARG A 446 6.84 1.76 -26.90
CA ARG A 446 6.79 0.33 -27.23
C ARG A 446 5.46 -0.11 -27.86
N GLY A 447 4.56 0.83 -28.15
CA GLY A 447 3.25 0.57 -28.77
C GLY A 447 2.15 0.20 -27.78
N GLY A 448 2.36 0.39 -26.47
CA GLY A 448 1.32 0.26 -25.46
C GLY A 448 0.36 1.45 -25.48
N HIS A 449 -0.87 1.23 -25.02
CA HIS A 449 -1.88 2.27 -24.84
C HIS A 449 -1.96 2.64 -23.37
N VAL A 450 -1.36 3.77 -22.99
CA VAL A 450 -1.34 4.24 -21.60
C VAL A 450 -2.32 5.39 -21.43
N PHE A 451 -3.04 5.41 -20.32
CA PHE A 451 -3.93 6.50 -19.91
C PHE A 451 -3.45 7.00 -18.56
N LEU A 452 -3.09 8.29 -18.47
CA LEU A 452 -2.65 8.91 -17.22
C LEU A 452 -3.76 9.70 -16.55
N TYR A 453 -3.84 9.59 -15.22
CA TYR A 453 -4.72 10.43 -14.39
C TYR A 453 -4.01 11.04 -13.18
N GLU A 454 -4.59 12.11 -12.67
CA GLU A 454 -4.28 12.69 -11.36
C GLU A 454 -5.60 12.85 -10.60
N TYR A 455 -5.73 12.27 -9.42
CA TYR A 455 -6.85 12.48 -8.53
C TYR A 455 -6.56 13.69 -7.63
N SER A 456 -7.33 14.76 -7.79
CA SER A 456 -7.07 16.06 -7.13
C SER A 456 -8.23 16.55 -6.26
N TYR A 457 -9.28 15.74 -6.07
CA TYR A 457 -10.44 16.11 -5.25
C TYR A 457 -10.09 16.26 -3.76
N PRO A 458 -10.14 17.49 -3.19
CA PRO A 458 -9.64 17.75 -1.82
C PRO A 458 -10.70 17.52 -0.74
N ASP A 459 -11.99 17.51 -1.10
CA ASP A 459 -13.10 17.63 -0.14
C ASP A 459 -13.69 16.26 0.26
N ILE A 460 -12.83 15.28 0.54
CA ILE A 460 -13.27 13.92 0.93
C ILE A 460 -13.94 13.88 2.31
N GLY A 461 -13.58 14.81 3.21
CA GLY A 461 -14.23 15.01 4.50
C GLY A 461 -14.44 13.72 5.30
N GLY A 462 -15.69 13.49 5.72
CA GLY A 462 -16.07 12.34 6.54
C GLY A 462 -16.11 10.99 5.81
N ALA A 463 -15.95 10.98 4.48
CA ALA A 463 -15.93 9.76 3.69
C ALA A 463 -14.64 8.94 3.89
N TYR A 464 -13.60 9.54 4.48
CA TYR A 464 -12.33 8.87 4.78
C TYR A 464 -11.98 8.95 6.28
N ILE A 465 -11.63 7.82 6.88
CA ILE A 465 -11.20 7.69 8.27
C ILE A 465 -9.79 7.11 8.31
N ARG A 466 -8.81 7.96 8.63
CA ARG A 466 -7.39 7.60 8.68
C ARG A 466 -7.10 6.42 9.63
N GLY A 467 -7.84 6.35 10.73
CA GLY A 467 -7.74 5.29 11.73
C GLY A 467 -8.31 5.73 13.07
N PRO A 468 -8.44 4.81 14.03
CA PRO A 468 -8.87 5.16 15.39
C PRO A 468 -7.95 6.24 15.99
N ASN A 469 -8.53 7.29 16.56
CA ASN A 469 -7.82 8.41 17.20
C ASN A 469 -6.87 9.21 16.30
N SER A 470 -6.89 9.01 14.98
CA SER A 470 -6.11 9.80 14.03
C SER A 470 -6.95 10.98 13.53
N PRO A 471 -6.46 12.23 13.64
CA PRO A 471 -7.20 13.38 13.10
C PRO A 471 -7.34 13.26 11.57
N PRO A 472 -8.43 13.81 10.99
CA PRO A 472 -8.59 13.87 9.55
C PRO A 472 -7.50 14.76 8.94
N TYR A 473 -7.18 14.50 7.68
CA TYR A 473 -6.34 15.41 6.90
C TYR A 473 -7.05 16.74 6.69
N THR A 474 -6.28 17.82 6.69
CA THR A 474 -6.80 19.13 6.29
C THR A 474 -7.08 19.17 4.78
N PRO A 475 -7.89 20.12 4.27
CA PRO A 475 -8.05 20.32 2.82
C PRO A 475 -6.71 20.58 2.12
N ASP A 476 -5.78 21.25 2.80
CA ASP A 476 -4.43 21.52 2.27
C ASP A 476 -3.53 20.27 2.22
N GLU A 477 -3.88 19.21 2.95
CA GLU A 477 -3.21 17.91 2.91
C GLU A 477 -3.95 16.89 2.02
N SER A 478 -5.15 17.23 1.51
CA SER A 478 -6.00 16.35 0.70
C SER A 478 -5.98 16.72 -0.79
N PRO A 479 -6.11 15.77 -1.73
CA PRO A 479 -6.17 14.33 -1.47
C PRO A 479 -4.81 13.72 -1.13
N HIS A 480 -4.75 13.02 0.00
CA HIS A 480 -3.57 12.31 0.49
C HIS A 480 -3.50 10.88 -0.06
N HIS A 481 -2.31 10.25 -0.07
CA HIS A 481 -2.13 8.87 -0.50
C HIS A 481 -3.17 7.92 0.10
N ALA A 482 -3.73 7.06 -0.75
CA ALA A 482 -4.81 6.11 -0.46
C ALA A 482 -6.21 6.70 -0.21
N GLN A 483 -6.43 8.02 -0.22
CA GLN A 483 -7.76 8.57 0.08
C GLN A 483 -8.82 8.17 -0.95
N GLU A 484 -8.46 8.06 -2.22
CA GLU A 484 -9.37 7.61 -3.28
C GLU A 484 -9.83 6.15 -3.08
N LEU A 485 -9.08 5.35 -2.32
CA LEU A 485 -9.46 3.96 -2.02
C LEU A 485 -10.71 3.82 -1.18
N ALA A 486 -11.10 4.85 -0.43
CA ALA A 486 -12.39 4.89 0.26
C ALA A 486 -13.54 4.74 -0.74
N TYR A 487 -13.43 5.38 -1.90
CA TYR A 487 -14.41 5.26 -2.96
C TYR A 487 -14.23 3.97 -3.77
N ILE A 488 -13.00 3.55 -4.05
CA ILE A 488 -12.70 2.45 -5.00
C ILE A 488 -12.94 1.05 -4.40
N VAL A 489 -12.44 0.78 -3.19
CA VAL A 489 -12.53 -0.54 -2.52
C VAL A 489 -13.05 -0.44 -1.07
N GLY A 490 -13.40 0.76 -0.62
CA GLY A 490 -13.90 0.99 0.73
C GLY A 490 -12.82 0.87 1.81
N GLN A 491 -11.55 0.98 1.45
CA GLN A 491 -10.47 1.03 2.43
C GLN A 491 -10.56 2.37 3.16
N HIS A 492 -10.52 2.35 4.50
CA HIS A 492 -10.72 3.55 5.33
C HIS A 492 -12.04 4.30 5.08
N ALA A 493 -13.05 3.65 4.48
CA ALA A 493 -14.32 4.31 4.22
C ALA A 493 -15.02 4.72 5.52
N GLY A 494 -15.45 5.99 5.56
CA GLY A 494 -16.23 6.58 6.63
C GLY A 494 -17.69 6.76 6.27
N TYR A 495 -18.26 7.88 6.68
CA TYR A 495 -19.64 8.23 6.40
C TYR A 495 -19.75 8.93 5.04
N PHE A 496 -20.54 8.34 4.13
CA PHE A 496 -20.77 8.89 2.80
C PHE A 496 -22.02 9.77 2.82
N THR A 497 -21.88 10.98 2.28
CA THR A 497 -23.01 11.85 1.94
C THR A 497 -23.56 11.47 0.55
N PRO A 498 -24.74 11.98 0.13
CA PRO A 498 -25.21 11.79 -1.24
C PRO A 498 -24.23 12.29 -2.32
N LYS A 499 -23.38 13.27 -1.98
CA LYS A 499 -22.30 13.74 -2.87
C LYS A 499 -21.23 12.67 -3.04
N ASP A 500 -20.80 12.07 -1.94
CA ASP A 500 -19.82 10.99 -1.92
C ASP A 500 -20.30 9.77 -2.71
N ASP A 501 -21.59 9.45 -2.64
CA ASP A 501 -22.19 8.37 -3.43
C ASP A 501 -22.09 8.63 -4.94
N GLN A 502 -22.26 9.89 -5.37
CA GLN A 502 -22.11 10.28 -6.77
C GLN A 502 -20.64 10.25 -7.20
N ILE A 503 -19.74 10.79 -6.38
CA ILE A 503 -18.28 10.74 -6.61
C ILE A 503 -17.81 9.29 -6.75
N GLN A 504 -18.23 8.42 -5.83
CA GLN A 504 -17.93 7.00 -5.89
C GLN A 504 -18.39 6.39 -7.21
N TYR A 505 -19.63 6.65 -7.62
CA TYR A 505 -20.16 6.13 -8.87
C TYR A 505 -19.37 6.63 -10.09
N LEU A 506 -19.05 7.92 -10.16
CA LEU A 506 -18.31 8.53 -11.27
C LEU A 506 -16.88 7.98 -11.35
N LEU A 507 -16.13 8.02 -10.24
CA LEU A 507 -14.74 7.54 -10.18
C LEU A 507 -14.63 6.07 -10.55
N THR A 508 -15.46 5.22 -9.97
CA THR A 508 -15.40 3.77 -10.27
C THR A 508 -15.97 3.41 -11.63
N GLY A 509 -16.80 4.28 -12.24
CA GLY A 509 -17.23 4.15 -13.63
C GLY A 509 -16.05 4.18 -14.60
N ILE A 510 -15.11 5.10 -14.39
CA ILE A 510 -13.87 5.22 -15.20
C ILE A 510 -13.08 3.91 -15.17
N LEU A 511 -12.90 3.36 -13.96
CA LEU A 511 -12.15 2.11 -13.75
C LEU A 511 -12.84 0.92 -14.42
N VAL A 512 -14.16 0.84 -14.29
CA VAL A 512 -14.98 -0.23 -14.88
C VAL A 512 -14.98 -0.17 -16.41
N ASP A 513 -15.04 1.02 -16.99
CA ASP A 513 -14.96 1.19 -18.44
C ASP A 513 -13.61 0.71 -18.97
N PHE A 514 -12.53 1.03 -18.26
CA PHE A 514 -11.20 0.51 -18.57
C PHE A 514 -11.12 -1.03 -18.43
N MET A 515 -11.61 -1.60 -17.32
CA MET A 515 -11.64 -3.06 -17.10
C MET A 515 -12.44 -3.82 -18.17
N ASN A 516 -13.50 -3.20 -18.71
CA ASN A 516 -14.34 -3.82 -19.73
C ASN A 516 -13.76 -3.65 -21.14
N ASN A 517 -13.20 -2.47 -21.45
CA ASN A 517 -12.93 -2.05 -22.84
C ASN A 517 -11.45 -1.77 -23.14
N GLY A 518 -10.59 -1.69 -22.11
CA GLY A 518 -9.18 -1.28 -22.24
C GLY A 518 -9.00 0.20 -22.49
N THR A 519 -10.06 0.99 -22.40
CA THR A 519 -10.06 2.43 -22.58
C THR A 519 -10.98 3.04 -21.52
N PRO A 520 -10.53 4.05 -20.76
CA PRO A 520 -11.39 4.74 -19.82
C PRO A 520 -12.32 5.70 -20.59
N VAL A 521 -13.57 5.79 -20.16
CA VAL A 521 -14.53 6.78 -20.67
C VAL A 521 -14.99 7.62 -19.49
N VAL A 522 -15.07 8.94 -19.67
CA VAL A 522 -15.69 9.84 -18.70
C VAL A 522 -16.88 10.48 -19.38
N VAL A 523 -18.08 10.31 -18.84
CA VAL A 523 -19.39 10.82 -19.32
C VAL A 523 -19.32 11.59 -20.65
N ASN A 524 -19.57 10.89 -21.76
CA ASN A 524 -19.61 11.43 -23.14
C ASN A 524 -18.31 12.10 -23.65
N ARG A 525 -17.16 11.82 -23.04
CA ARG A 525 -15.84 12.29 -23.48
C ARG A 525 -14.89 11.11 -23.63
N THR A 526 -14.20 11.07 -24.78
CA THR A 526 -13.10 10.14 -25.02
C THR A 526 -11.87 10.61 -24.26
N TRP A 527 -11.24 9.71 -23.51
CA TRP A 527 -9.94 9.94 -22.89
C TRP A 527 -8.84 9.47 -23.86
N PRO A 528 -8.08 10.38 -24.50
CA PRO A 528 -7.02 9.98 -25.42
C PRO A 528 -5.87 9.29 -24.69
N ALA A 529 -5.21 8.36 -25.38
CA ALA A 529 -3.97 7.77 -24.87
C ALA A 529 -2.91 8.86 -24.60
N PHE A 530 -1.97 8.54 -23.72
CA PHE A 530 -0.86 9.41 -23.34
C PHE A 530 0.06 9.67 -24.52
N GLU A 531 0.35 10.94 -24.76
CA GLU A 531 1.25 11.44 -25.79
C GLU A 531 2.47 12.08 -25.13
N PRO A 532 3.67 11.50 -25.25
CA PRO A 532 4.87 11.97 -24.53
C PRO A 532 5.19 13.47 -24.70
N ASN A 533 4.91 14.02 -25.88
CA ASN A 533 5.16 15.44 -26.18
C ASN A 533 4.17 16.39 -25.49
N LEU A 534 2.94 15.93 -25.22
CA LEU A 534 1.92 16.71 -24.53
C LEU A 534 1.99 16.49 -23.02
N GLY A 535 2.35 15.28 -22.60
CA GLY A 535 2.20 14.84 -21.22
C GLY A 535 0.74 14.92 -20.78
N ASN A 536 -0.19 14.53 -21.64
CA ASN A 536 -1.62 14.64 -21.37
C ASN A 536 -2.08 13.64 -20.31
N TYR A 537 -2.96 14.09 -19.43
CA TYR A 537 -3.55 13.29 -18.36
C TYR A 537 -4.96 13.78 -18.06
N TYR A 538 -5.77 12.95 -17.43
CA TYR A 538 -7.11 13.33 -16.98
C TYR A 538 -7.06 13.73 -15.51
N GLU A 539 -7.51 14.95 -15.20
CA GLU A 539 -7.65 15.38 -13.82
C GLU A 539 -9.00 14.94 -13.27
N ILE A 540 -8.97 14.04 -12.29
CA ILE A 540 -10.14 13.57 -11.58
C ILE A 540 -10.36 14.46 -10.36
N ASP A 541 -11.23 15.44 -10.53
CA ASP A 541 -11.74 16.34 -9.51
C ASP A 541 -13.28 16.35 -9.58
N PHE A 542 -13.94 16.70 -8.48
CA PHE A 542 -15.39 16.76 -8.37
C PHE A 542 -15.82 18.08 -7.73
N PRO A 543 -15.63 19.22 -8.43
CA PRO A 543 -15.93 20.53 -7.88
C PRO A 543 -17.43 20.70 -7.65
N ASP A 544 -17.80 21.22 -6.49
CA ASP A 544 -19.18 21.59 -6.19
C ASP A 544 -19.62 22.83 -7.01
N PRO A 545 -20.87 22.88 -7.50
CA PRO A 545 -21.95 21.89 -7.35
C PRO A 545 -22.08 20.93 -8.55
N THR A 546 -21.25 21.05 -9.59
CA THR A 546 -21.46 20.34 -10.86
C THR A 546 -20.98 18.90 -10.82
N LEU A 547 -19.98 18.60 -9.98
CA LEU A 547 -19.24 17.32 -9.97
C LEU A 547 -18.71 16.93 -11.35
N GLU A 548 -18.56 17.92 -12.24
CA GLU A 548 -17.99 17.73 -13.56
C GLU A 548 -16.48 17.91 -13.47
N SER A 549 -15.75 16.83 -13.72
CA SER A 549 -14.29 16.87 -13.72
C SER A 549 -13.76 17.86 -14.79
N PRO A 550 -12.66 18.58 -14.51
CA PRO A 550 -12.00 19.50 -15.43
C PRO A 550 -11.63 18.88 -16.79
N GLY A 551 -11.39 17.56 -16.82
CA GLY A 551 -11.09 16.82 -18.04
C GLY A 551 -9.59 16.65 -18.30
N ILE A 552 -9.22 16.63 -19.59
CA ILE A 552 -7.84 16.42 -20.02
C ILE A 552 -7.02 17.70 -19.83
N LYS A 553 -5.90 17.56 -19.11
CA LYS A 553 -4.83 18.55 -18.97
C LYS A 553 -3.57 18.07 -19.70
N ASN A 554 -2.62 18.98 -19.88
CA ASN A 554 -1.29 18.69 -20.45
C ASN A 554 -0.20 19.01 -19.42
N GLY A 555 0.98 18.44 -19.63
CA GLY A 555 2.15 18.71 -18.80
C GLY A 555 2.11 18.02 -17.43
N TYR A 556 1.65 16.76 -17.37
CA TYR A 556 1.67 15.93 -16.15
C TYR A 556 3.03 16.04 -15.44
N HIS A 557 3.02 16.68 -14.27
CA HIS A 557 4.19 17.07 -13.46
C HIS A 557 5.41 17.54 -14.27
N GLN A 558 5.21 18.39 -15.29
CA GLN A 558 6.26 18.76 -16.26
C GLN A 558 7.50 19.42 -15.62
N GLN A 559 7.32 20.23 -14.57
CA GLN A 559 8.43 20.85 -13.84
C GLN A 559 9.29 19.79 -13.15
N ALA A 560 8.65 18.89 -12.39
CA ALA A 560 9.32 17.78 -11.71
C ALA A 560 10.04 16.86 -12.71
N TYR A 561 9.38 16.52 -13.81
CA TYR A 561 9.99 15.74 -14.88
C TYR A 561 11.20 16.44 -15.50
N ASN A 562 11.11 17.74 -15.80
CA ASN A 562 12.27 18.48 -16.32
C ASN A 562 13.41 18.55 -15.28
N PHE A 563 13.09 18.66 -13.99
CA PHE A 563 14.10 18.67 -12.94
C PHE A 563 14.75 17.29 -12.76
N TRP A 564 13.98 16.27 -12.38
CA TRP A 564 14.50 14.95 -12.03
C TRP A 564 14.91 14.08 -13.21
N HIS A 565 14.16 14.13 -14.31
CA HIS A 565 14.42 13.25 -15.47
C HIS A 565 15.35 13.89 -16.51
N LYS A 566 15.42 15.23 -16.60
CA LYS A 566 16.29 15.91 -17.58
C LYS A 566 17.47 16.63 -16.94
N PHE A 567 17.26 17.45 -15.91
CA PHE A 567 18.32 18.29 -15.35
C PHE A 567 19.26 17.52 -14.43
N ILE A 568 18.75 16.81 -13.42
CA ILE A 568 19.57 16.06 -12.46
C ILE A 568 20.59 15.13 -13.14
N PRO A 569 20.24 14.32 -14.17
CA PRO A 569 21.22 13.49 -14.86
C PRO A 569 22.40 14.25 -15.50
N THR A 570 22.23 15.54 -15.81
CA THR A 570 23.29 16.38 -16.40
C THR A 570 24.25 16.97 -15.37
N VAL A 571 23.85 17.05 -14.09
CA VAL A 571 24.62 17.70 -13.02
C VAL A 571 25.07 16.75 -11.93
N ALA A 572 24.34 15.65 -11.71
CA ALA A 572 24.62 14.65 -10.70
C ALA A 572 25.62 13.57 -11.16
N GLY A 573 25.94 13.54 -12.46
CA GLY A 573 26.74 12.48 -13.06
C GLY A 573 25.92 11.22 -13.34
N ASN A 574 26.61 10.08 -13.40
CA ASN A 574 25.95 8.80 -13.64
C ASN A 574 25.25 8.29 -12.38
N LYS A 575 24.10 7.64 -12.56
CA LYS A 575 23.48 6.89 -11.47
C LYS A 575 24.42 5.76 -11.03
N THR A 576 24.53 5.58 -9.72
CA THR A 576 25.13 4.38 -9.15
C THR A 576 24.01 3.36 -9.00
N ILE A 577 24.08 2.23 -9.72
CA ILE A 577 23.11 1.14 -9.58
C ILE A 577 23.61 0.26 -8.43
N PRO A 578 22.90 0.21 -7.29
CA PRO A 578 23.30 -0.62 -6.16
C PRO A 578 23.42 -2.07 -6.60
N GLN A 579 24.52 -2.71 -6.24
CA GLN A 579 24.73 -4.14 -6.46
C GLN A 579 24.41 -4.98 -5.23
N SER A 580 24.27 -4.32 -4.09
CA SER A 580 24.04 -4.93 -2.78
C SER A 580 23.02 -4.13 -1.95
N GLU A 581 22.47 -4.77 -0.92
CA GLU A 581 21.63 -4.12 0.08
C GLU A 581 22.42 -3.12 0.93
N GLU A 582 23.72 -3.36 1.14
CA GLU A 582 24.60 -2.46 1.89
C GLU A 582 24.74 -1.11 1.20
N GLU A 583 24.86 -1.10 -0.12
CA GLU A 583 24.88 0.13 -0.94
C GLU A 583 23.56 0.89 -0.91
N LEU A 584 22.45 0.22 -0.54
CA LEU A 584 21.18 0.90 -0.33
C LEU A 584 21.14 1.66 0.99
N LEU A 585 21.95 1.30 1.99
CA LEU A 585 21.90 1.95 3.29
C LEU A 585 22.43 3.38 3.16
N PHE A 586 21.56 4.36 3.44
CA PHE A 586 21.98 5.75 3.40
C PHE A 586 23.05 6.00 4.46
N GLN A 587 24.22 6.48 4.04
CA GLN A 587 25.15 7.14 4.95
C GLN A 587 24.70 8.60 5.07
N ASP A 588 24.12 8.95 6.20
CA ASP A 588 23.74 10.35 6.47
C ASP A 588 25.03 11.20 6.45
N LYS A 589 25.14 12.15 5.51
CA LYS A 589 26.28 13.08 5.42
C LYS A 589 26.09 14.29 6.35
N VAL A 590 25.48 14.08 7.52
CA VAL A 590 25.27 15.17 8.48
C VAL A 590 26.55 15.34 9.31
N GLU A 591 27.65 15.67 8.65
CA GLU A 591 28.73 16.42 9.30
C GLU A 591 28.38 17.90 9.21
N THR A 592 28.42 18.58 10.36
CA THR A 592 28.12 20.00 10.59
C THR A 592 28.27 20.89 9.36
N ILE A 593 27.14 21.34 8.80
CA ILE A 593 27.08 22.39 7.78
C ILE A 593 27.50 23.71 8.44
N THR A 594 28.80 23.98 8.48
CA THR A 594 29.30 25.34 8.62
C THR A 594 29.35 25.95 7.22
N GLU A 595 28.50 26.94 6.97
CA GLU A 595 28.41 27.77 5.74
C GLU A 595 27.41 27.30 4.67
N ILE A 596 26.11 27.53 4.92
CA ILE A 596 25.16 27.79 3.84
C ILE A 596 25.44 29.22 3.33
N PRO A 597 25.76 29.44 2.04
CA PRO A 597 25.99 30.77 1.52
C PRO A 597 24.67 31.54 1.45
N HIS A 598 24.47 32.50 2.37
CA HIS A 598 23.37 33.44 2.30
C HIS A 598 23.45 34.24 0.99
N SER A 599 22.45 34.09 0.12
CA SER A 599 22.29 34.93 -1.06
C SER A 599 22.12 36.39 -0.66
N HIS A 600 23.00 37.25 -1.19
CA HIS A 600 22.92 38.69 -1.09
C HIS A 600 21.52 39.23 -1.45
N SER A 601 20.77 39.66 -0.45
CA SER A 601 19.72 40.66 -0.60
C SER A 601 20.09 41.89 0.24
N GLY A 602 19.85 43.07 -0.33
CA GLY A 602 20.52 44.31 -0.01
C GLY A 602 20.53 44.72 1.46
N GLN A 603 21.66 45.34 1.84
CA GLN A 603 21.83 46.07 3.09
C GLN A 603 20.60 46.95 3.39
N ARG A 604 19.88 46.59 4.45
CA ARG A 604 19.22 47.58 5.32
C ARG A 604 19.90 47.50 6.69
N LYS A 605 20.30 48.67 7.16
CA LYS A 605 20.96 48.90 8.44
C LYS A 605 20.17 48.26 9.59
N ASN A 606 20.82 47.37 10.32
CA ASN A 606 20.38 46.96 11.66
C ASN A 606 20.74 48.07 12.64
N ASP A 607 19.74 48.79 13.14
CA ASP A 607 19.80 49.37 14.47
C ASP A 607 19.58 48.23 15.47
N GLY A 608 20.61 47.95 16.27
CA GLY A 608 20.64 46.82 17.19
C GLY A 608 19.71 47.01 18.39
N LEU A 609 18.87 46.01 18.65
CA LEU A 609 18.24 45.79 19.95
C LEU A 609 18.99 44.63 20.64
N GLY A 610 20.09 44.99 21.29
CA GLY A 610 20.76 44.11 22.25
C GLY A 610 19.85 43.90 23.48
N LEU A 611 19.49 42.66 23.73
CA LEU A 611 18.77 42.25 24.94
C LEU A 611 19.67 42.54 26.16
N ASN A 612 19.20 43.44 27.03
CA ASN A 612 19.98 43.94 28.16
C ASN A 612 19.93 42.93 29.33
N TRP A 613 20.99 42.13 29.48
CA TRP A 613 21.13 41.08 30.51
C TRP A 613 20.88 41.57 31.95
N ALA A 614 21.04 42.87 32.21
CA ALA A 614 20.69 43.49 33.49
C ALA A 614 19.19 43.41 33.81
N ILE A 615 18.31 43.55 32.80
CA ILE A 615 16.85 43.52 32.98
C ILE A 615 16.38 42.09 33.29
N ALA A 616 16.94 41.09 32.60
CA ALA A 616 16.65 39.68 32.86
C ALA A 616 17.09 39.25 34.28
N PHE A 617 18.23 39.77 34.76
CA PHE A 617 18.71 39.51 36.12
C PHE A 617 17.80 40.13 37.20
N TRP A 618 17.34 41.38 37.00
CA TRP A 618 16.43 42.04 37.93
C TRP A 618 15.02 41.43 37.95
N ILE A 619 14.51 40.96 36.81
CA ILE A 619 13.24 40.21 36.74
C ILE A 619 13.34 38.89 37.50
N GLY A 620 14.45 38.15 37.34
CA GLY A 620 14.69 36.92 38.09
C GLY A 620 14.77 37.15 39.61
N ALA A 621 15.46 38.20 40.05
CA ALA A 621 15.54 38.56 41.46
C ALA A 621 14.17 38.96 42.05
N PHE A 622 13.34 39.66 41.28
CA PHE A 622 12.00 40.09 41.71
C PHE A 622 11.04 38.89 41.87
N ILE A 623 11.13 37.88 40.99
CA ILE A 623 10.34 36.64 41.08
C ILE A 623 10.72 35.83 42.33
N ILE A 624 12.01 35.77 42.68
CA ILE A 624 12.49 35.07 43.88
C ILE A 624 11.98 35.75 45.16
N VAL A 625 11.97 37.09 45.21
CA VAL A 625 11.42 37.85 46.34
C VAL A 625 9.90 37.64 46.48
N LEU A 626 9.15 37.61 45.37
CA LEU A 626 7.71 37.33 45.38
C LEU A 626 7.39 35.91 45.86
N LEU A 627 8.19 34.92 45.46
CA LEU A 627 8.06 33.54 45.94
C LEU A 627 8.39 33.42 47.43
N ALA A 628 9.40 34.12 47.93
CA ALA A 628 9.74 34.16 49.36
C ALA A 628 8.63 34.84 50.20
N ILE A 629 8.02 35.92 49.70
CA ILE A 629 6.89 36.59 50.35
C ILE A 629 5.65 35.69 50.36
N SER A 630 5.34 34.99 49.25
CA SER A 630 4.24 34.02 49.18
C SER A 630 4.44 32.87 50.18
N HIS A 631 5.67 32.36 50.31
CA HIS A 631 6.00 31.30 51.27
C HIS A 631 5.88 31.78 52.73
N ALA A 632 6.30 33.01 53.03
CA ALA A 632 6.16 33.62 54.36
C ALA A 632 4.68 33.87 54.74
N ILE A 633 3.85 34.32 53.79
CA ILE A 633 2.39 34.52 54.00
C ILE A 633 1.70 33.18 54.23
N THR A 634 2.11 32.13 53.51
CA THR A 634 1.55 30.77 53.66
C THR A 634 1.93 30.16 55.02
N CYS A 635 3.17 30.36 55.48
CA CYS A 635 3.61 29.97 56.83
C CYS A 635 2.90 30.74 57.96
N CYS A 636 2.60 32.03 57.79
CA CYS A 636 1.82 32.82 58.76
C CYS A 636 0.35 32.38 58.84
N LYS A 637 -0.27 31.98 57.71
CA LYS A 637 -1.63 31.41 57.70
C LYS A 637 -1.72 30.02 58.34
N LEU A 638 -0.64 29.23 58.30
CA LEU A 638 -0.58 27.92 58.95
C LEU A 638 -0.33 28.01 60.47
N LYS A 639 0.37 29.05 60.96
CA LYS A 639 0.54 29.29 62.40
C LYS A 639 -0.73 29.84 63.09
N THR A 640 -1.58 30.58 62.38
CA THR A 640 -2.85 31.11 62.90
C THR A 640 -3.96 30.05 62.95
N LYS A 641 -3.99 29.08 62.03
CA LYS A 641 -4.92 27.93 62.11
C LYS A 641 -4.58 26.92 63.21
N LYS A 642 -3.36 26.92 63.74
CA LYS A 642 -2.96 26.02 64.84
C LYS A 642 -3.34 26.54 66.23
N SER A 643 -3.70 27.82 66.38
CA SER A 643 -4.20 28.39 67.65
C SER A 643 -5.73 28.38 67.79
N GLU A 644 -6.50 28.14 66.73
CA GLU A 644 -7.97 28.01 66.78
C GLU A 644 -8.47 26.58 67.05
N TYR A 645 -7.58 25.58 67.10
CA TYR A 645 -7.92 24.17 67.39
C TYR A 645 -7.58 23.72 68.82
N GLN A 646 -7.31 24.65 69.74
CA GLN A 646 -7.12 24.37 71.18
C GLN A 646 -8.13 25.08 72.11
N SER A 647 -9.25 25.61 71.59
CA SER A 647 -10.31 26.19 72.43
C SER A 647 -11.75 25.92 71.96
N LEU A 648 -12.00 24.76 71.33
CA LEU A 648 -13.33 24.18 71.16
C LEU A 648 -13.29 22.69 71.48
#